data_AF-A0A7K2C9Q7-F1
#
_entry.id   AF-A0A7K2C9Q7-F1
#
_cell.length_a   1.000
_cell.length_b   1.000
_cell.length_c   1.000
_cell.angle_alpha   90.00
_cell.angle_beta   90.00
_cell.angle_gamma   90.00
#
_symmetry.space_group_name_H-M   'P 1'
#
loop_
_entity.id
_entity.type
_entity.pdbx_description
1 polymer ?
#
loop_
_entity_poly.entity_id
_entity_poly.type
_entity_poly.pdbx_seq_one_letter_code
_entity_poly.pdbx_strand_id
1 'polypeptide(L)'
;MLNFINQFFGDKNQREIDRKYEPVVAEILKATPIVKALSDDELRGRTDVYRQKIRTAVAEIEERRQEIQTALRTGHAPDKEEVLTLEDRQEYFEELDELEDEWLEVAEETLDEILPEAFALVKEVCRRLTERGSLKVRATEHDHAIRSRRAYPEIQGSWAIWPNEWEAGGTVIRWEMIPYDVQLIGGVVLHRGNIAEMKTGEGKTLVAVAPVYLNALLGRGVHLITVNPYLAQRDAEWMGPIFEFLGLTVDVIDGYDAHSEGRRKAYRADITYGTNNEFGFDYLRDNSFVIDPNQLVQRGHHFSIVDEVDSVLVDEARTPLIISGPVPQASKSRFDELKPAVDRLVQAQKRLVAGFVSEAEMNLKNRDLALERGEEREAKDFEADAGLALLRASRGFPRNKRLMKLLQEPGVEQLKRKTEYFYLQDNAKRMPVVDDEMHYALDEKQHALEPTDQGREFIARAAGEDVNLFILPDVGEETARLKREYEGHKQKMYESIRDREDLSEEKREHKLQNDLRVLKNTLDEETRKLYSTYSERAERLHAIEQLLKAYTLYERDTEYIVQDGKVQIVDTHTGRVLSGRRYSDGLHQAIEAKEGVKVQAATQTYATITLQNYFRMYSKLAGMTGTAETEAEEFHKIYKMDVVVVPTNKPIAREDLDDLVFRSKREKYSAVIDKIEEYHDKGQPVLVGTTSVEVSETLSRMLKRARIQHNVLNAKRDRAKQESLIVAEAGRRGAVTIATNMAGRGTDIKLGAGIVKLGGLAIIGTERHESRRIDLQLRGRSGRQGDPGESQFYVSLEDDLMRLFGPDRVAGVMDRLKLEEGAVITHPWVTKSIERAQKKVEQNNFAIRKRQLEYDDVLNSQREVIYDRRMHALKGERMRGEVLDMLYKLIERLVQRHHGEGEMDELREEFRRLLSFDYEIDRQRFFDLGDDGVTEDAFNKAVEYYERKRRALAEPFHNSMKTVQESDAENKPERAFVDFSDGHRRLRTVVRIDDVVETEGQEINDSLEKTAMLSLIDEYWTEHLRSLDEVKEGIGLRAYGQRDPLVEYKMEAFRLFSEVIEQIGENVVTFVFRAGPVVERRGGANTSQTSRMDRQRAQARHRPAAPSFGVIAPKSNGADRDPSAKRQPVLAGERVGRNSPCPCGSGKKYKFCHGRE
;
A
#
# COMPACT_ATOMS: atom_id res chain seq x y z
N MET A 1 -42.66 20.61 5.25
CA MET A 1 -41.86 21.22 6.32
C MET A 1 -40.43 21.54 5.88
N LEU A 2 -39.67 20.61 5.26
CA LEU A 2 -38.31 20.89 4.75
C LEU A 2 -38.23 22.03 3.70
N ASN A 3 -39.16 22.07 2.73
CA ASN A 3 -39.19 23.17 1.74
C ASN A 3 -39.50 24.55 2.33
N PHE A 4 -40.18 24.62 3.49
CA PHE A 4 -40.53 25.88 4.14
C PHE A 4 -39.36 26.45 4.98
N ILE A 5 -38.51 25.57 5.51
CA ILE A 5 -37.28 25.94 6.23
C ILE A 5 -36.20 26.37 5.22
N ASN A 6 -36.05 25.66 4.09
CA ASN A 6 -35.11 26.05 3.02
C ASN A 6 -35.50 27.37 2.33
N GLN A 7 -36.80 27.71 2.22
CA GLN A 7 -37.25 28.98 1.65
C GLN A 7 -36.98 30.20 2.56
N PHE A 8 -37.00 30.03 3.88
CA PHE A 8 -36.76 31.13 4.83
C PHE A 8 -35.29 31.25 5.27
N PHE A 9 -34.56 30.13 5.30
CA PHE A 9 -33.18 30.08 5.76
C PHE A 9 -32.16 29.72 4.68
N GLY A 10 -32.52 29.56 3.40
CA GLY A 10 -31.55 29.15 2.36
C GLY A 10 -30.87 27.82 2.65
N ASP A 11 -30.07 27.33 1.71
CA ASP A 11 -29.23 26.16 1.96
C ASP A 11 -28.02 26.55 2.82
N LYS A 12 -27.66 25.75 3.83
CA LYS A 12 -26.52 26.03 4.73
C LYS A 12 -25.23 26.20 3.91
N ASN A 13 -25.10 25.39 2.86
CA ASN A 13 -23.98 25.39 1.94
C ASN A 13 -23.93 26.66 1.08
N GLN A 14 -25.07 27.08 0.52
CA GLN A 14 -25.13 28.31 -0.27
C GLN A 14 -24.75 29.55 0.54
N ARG A 15 -25.24 29.63 1.80
CA ARG A 15 -24.85 30.72 2.71
C ARG A 15 -23.37 30.74 3.03
N GLU A 16 -22.75 29.57 3.10
CA GLU A 16 -21.32 29.45 3.34
C GLU A 16 -20.50 29.91 2.12
N ILE A 17 -20.94 29.55 0.91
CA ILE A 17 -20.38 30.03 -0.36
C ILE A 17 -20.46 31.55 -0.44
N ASP A 18 -21.66 32.10 -0.28
CA ASP A 18 -21.93 33.54 -0.39
C ASP A 18 -21.13 34.36 0.64
N ARG A 19 -20.89 33.79 1.83
CA ARG A 19 -20.17 34.47 2.92
C ARG A 19 -18.66 34.35 2.82
N LYS A 20 -18.13 33.16 2.50
CA LYS A 20 -16.68 32.87 2.61
C LYS A 20 -15.94 32.98 1.27
N TYR A 21 -16.58 32.68 0.14
CA TYR A 21 -15.89 32.46 -1.14
C TYR A 21 -16.27 33.50 -2.19
N GLU A 22 -17.54 33.89 -2.26
CA GLU A 22 -18.02 34.91 -3.21
C GLU A 22 -17.29 36.27 -3.09
N PRO A 23 -16.96 36.78 -1.88
CA PRO A 23 -16.19 38.02 -1.75
C PRO A 23 -14.80 37.94 -2.38
N VAL A 24 -14.12 36.81 -2.24
CA VAL A 24 -12.78 36.57 -2.81
C VAL A 24 -12.86 36.49 -4.33
N VAL A 25 -13.89 35.83 -4.87
CA VAL A 25 -14.12 35.81 -6.32
C VAL A 25 -14.43 37.20 -6.86
N ALA A 26 -15.18 38.02 -6.12
CA ALA A 26 -15.40 39.41 -6.50
C ALA A 26 -14.08 40.22 -6.54
N GLU A 27 -13.12 39.94 -5.66
CA GLU A 27 -11.78 40.53 -5.69
C GLU A 27 -10.96 40.05 -6.90
N ILE A 28 -10.99 38.76 -7.24
CA ILE A 28 -10.38 38.22 -8.46
C ILE A 28 -10.93 38.94 -9.71
N LEU A 29 -12.24 39.13 -9.77
CA LEU A 29 -12.89 39.84 -10.87
C LEU A 29 -12.50 41.33 -10.92
N LYS A 30 -12.25 41.97 -9.77
CA LYS A 30 -11.71 43.34 -9.70
C LYS A 30 -10.24 43.44 -10.15
N ALA A 31 -9.44 42.40 -9.94
CA ALA A 31 -8.05 42.34 -10.39
C ALA A 31 -7.92 42.06 -11.90
N THR A 32 -8.92 41.40 -12.49
CA THR A 32 -8.91 40.98 -13.91
C THR A 32 -8.63 42.12 -14.92
N PRO A 33 -9.22 43.32 -14.82
CA PRO A 33 -8.90 44.44 -15.71
C PRO A 33 -7.44 44.91 -15.64
N ILE A 34 -6.83 44.86 -14.45
CA ILE A 34 -5.43 45.27 -14.23
C ILE A 34 -4.51 44.29 -14.94
N VAL A 35 -4.72 43.00 -14.72
CA VAL A 35 -3.95 41.92 -15.36
C VAL A 35 -4.13 41.94 -16.88
N LYS A 36 -5.34 42.22 -17.36
CA LYS A 36 -5.65 42.31 -18.80
C LYS A 36 -4.85 43.39 -19.52
N ALA A 37 -4.46 44.47 -18.84
CA ALA A 37 -3.68 45.56 -19.43
C ALA A 37 -2.20 45.21 -19.64
N LEU A 38 -1.68 44.15 -19.02
CA LEU A 38 -0.27 43.76 -19.08
C LEU A 38 0.12 43.19 -20.45
N SER A 39 1.37 43.41 -20.87
CA SER A 39 1.97 42.71 -22.01
C SER A 39 2.24 41.22 -21.69
N ASP A 40 2.49 40.39 -22.71
CA ASP A 40 2.76 38.96 -22.51
C ASP A 40 4.04 38.73 -21.69
N ASP A 41 5.07 39.58 -21.86
CA ASP A 41 6.31 39.54 -21.06
C ASP A 41 6.06 39.98 -19.60
N GLU A 42 5.24 41.01 -19.38
CA GLU A 42 4.88 41.48 -18.03
C GLU A 42 4.00 40.47 -17.29
N LEU A 43 3.11 39.75 -17.99
CA LEU A 43 2.32 38.66 -17.41
C LEU A 43 3.23 37.58 -16.84
N ARG A 44 4.23 37.14 -17.61
CA ARG A 44 5.20 36.13 -17.15
C ARG A 44 6.05 36.66 -15.99
N GLY A 45 6.49 37.92 -16.06
CA GLY A 45 7.31 38.55 -15.02
C GLY A 45 6.60 38.73 -13.66
N ARG A 46 5.26 38.58 -13.59
CA ARG A 46 4.52 38.66 -12.33
C ARG A 46 4.86 37.53 -11.37
N THR A 47 5.19 36.34 -11.86
CA THR A 47 5.60 35.23 -10.99
C THR A 47 6.81 35.59 -10.13
N ASP A 48 7.80 36.28 -10.69
CA ASP A 48 9.00 36.68 -9.95
C ASP A 48 8.70 37.76 -8.91
N VAL A 49 7.77 38.66 -9.21
CA VAL A 49 7.28 39.67 -8.25
C VAL A 49 6.61 39.00 -7.06
N TYR A 50 5.76 37.99 -7.29
CA TYR A 50 5.11 37.24 -6.21
C TYR A 50 6.11 36.45 -5.38
N ARG A 51 7.08 35.77 -6.01
CA ARG A 51 8.16 35.07 -5.31
C ARG A 51 8.99 36.03 -4.46
N GLN A 52 9.28 37.23 -4.95
CA GLN A 52 10.00 38.24 -4.20
C GLN A 52 9.19 38.72 -2.99
N LYS A 53 7.88 38.94 -3.14
CA LYS A 53 7.00 39.31 -2.03
C LYS A 53 7.01 38.25 -0.92
N ILE A 54 6.92 36.97 -1.29
CA ILE A 54 7.00 35.85 -0.35
C ILE A 54 8.37 35.84 0.35
N ARG A 55 9.48 35.92 -0.40
CA ARG A 55 10.83 35.96 0.18
C ARG A 55 11.03 37.11 1.15
N THR A 56 10.47 38.29 0.88
CA THR A 56 10.55 39.43 1.79
C THR A 56 9.74 39.20 3.06
N ALA A 57 8.57 38.55 2.97
CA ALA A 57 7.75 38.24 4.13
C ALA A 57 8.41 37.22 5.08
N VAL A 58 9.09 36.21 4.54
CA VAL A 58 9.72 35.14 5.34
C VAL A 58 11.21 35.38 5.66
N ALA A 59 11.78 36.51 5.21
CA ALA A 59 13.22 36.76 5.30
C ALA A 59 13.76 36.71 6.73
N GLU A 60 13.05 37.31 7.69
CA GLU A 60 13.45 37.36 9.10
C GLU A 60 13.49 35.96 9.73
N ILE A 61 12.48 35.14 9.43
CA ILE A 61 12.38 33.76 9.91
C ILE A 61 13.48 32.89 9.26
N GLU A 62 13.72 33.03 7.96
CA GLU A 62 14.78 32.28 7.27
C GLU A 62 16.19 32.68 7.75
N GLU A 63 16.42 33.97 8.04
CA GLU A 63 17.68 34.46 8.63
C GLU A 63 17.89 33.82 10.01
N ARG A 64 16.88 33.87 10.89
CA ARG A 64 16.96 33.24 12.21
C ARG A 64 17.20 31.73 12.13
N ARG A 65 16.52 31.03 11.22
CA ARG A 65 16.75 29.58 11.00
C ARG A 65 18.17 29.29 10.53
N GLN A 66 18.73 30.10 9.64
CA GLN A 66 20.11 29.95 9.17
C GLN A 66 21.11 30.23 10.29
N GLU A 67 20.87 31.23 11.15
CA GLU A 67 21.68 31.48 12.33
C GLU A 67 21.72 30.27 13.25
N ILE A 68 20.55 29.70 13.58
CA ILE A 68 20.44 28.53 14.46
C ILE A 68 21.11 27.31 13.83
N GLN A 69 20.86 27.04 12.55
CA GLN A 69 21.51 25.93 11.84
C GLN A 69 23.04 26.10 11.79
N THR A 70 23.52 27.33 11.62
CA THR A 70 24.95 27.64 11.66
C THR A 70 25.51 27.45 13.07
N ALA A 71 24.78 27.85 14.11
CA ALA A 71 25.16 27.65 15.50
C ALA A 71 25.25 26.16 15.84
N LEU A 72 24.26 25.36 15.43
CA LEU A 72 24.23 23.90 15.61
C LEU A 72 25.37 23.20 14.85
N ARG A 73 25.70 23.66 13.63
CA ARG A 73 26.79 23.09 12.82
C ARG A 73 28.17 23.43 13.36
N THR A 74 28.37 24.66 13.82
CA THR A 74 29.66 25.16 14.33
C THR A 74 29.88 24.87 15.81
N GLY A 75 28.82 24.48 16.53
CA GLY A 75 28.85 24.25 17.96
C GLY A 75 29.01 25.52 18.80
N HIS A 76 28.91 26.71 18.19
CA HIS A 76 29.06 28.01 18.83
C HIS A 76 27.88 28.89 18.42
N ALA A 77 27.19 29.49 19.39
CA ALA A 77 26.21 30.53 19.07
C ALA A 77 26.92 31.83 18.69
N PRO A 78 26.37 32.62 17.76
CA PRO A 78 26.92 33.96 17.47
C PRO A 78 26.93 34.87 18.71
N ASP A 79 26.07 34.59 19.69
CA ASP A 79 25.86 35.40 20.89
C ASP A 79 26.53 34.86 22.17
N LYS A 80 27.17 33.68 22.10
CA LYS A 80 27.88 33.05 23.24
C LYS A 80 29.34 32.76 22.87
N GLU A 81 30.29 33.20 23.70
CA GLU A 81 31.72 32.87 23.55
C GLU A 81 32.03 31.39 23.88
N GLU A 82 31.10 30.67 24.50
CA GLU A 82 31.25 29.28 24.95
C GLU A 82 30.65 28.27 23.96
N VAL A 83 31.20 27.04 23.96
CA VAL A 83 30.68 25.91 23.18
C VAL A 83 29.28 25.56 23.65
N LEU A 84 28.34 25.43 22.72
CA LEU A 84 26.95 25.08 22.99
C LEU A 84 26.85 23.79 23.82
N THR A 85 26.18 23.88 24.98
CA THR A 85 25.85 22.73 25.82
C THR A 85 24.80 21.83 25.15
N LEU A 86 24.58 20.64 25.71
CA LEU A 86 23.56 19.70 25.21
C LEU A 86 22.14 20.27 25.39
N GLU A 87 21.91 21.01 26.47
CA GLU A 87 20.65 21.73 26.75
C GLU A 87 20.46 22.90 25.77
N ASP A 88 21.49 23.73 25.54
CA ASP A 88 21.40 24.83 24.56
C ASP A 88 21.05 24.32 23.16
N ARG A 89 21.67 23.19 22.75
CA ARG A 89 21.37 22.58 21.45
C ARG A 89 19.93 22.11 21.36
N GLN A 90 19.38 21.57 22.46
CA GLN A 90 17.99 21.11 22.50
C GLN A 90 17.02 22.30 22.36
N GLU A 91 17.25 23.40 23.08
CA GLU A 91 16.46 24.63 22.94
C GLU A 91 16.47 25.16 21.50
N TYR A 92 17.64 25.20 20.85
CA TYR A 92 17.76 25.63 19.45
C TYR A 92 17.00 24.72 18.47
N PHE A 93 16.85 23.45 18.80
CA PHE A 93 16.07 22.54 17.96
C PHE A 93 14.56 22.72 18.16
N GLU A 94 14.11 22.95 19.40
CA GLU A 94 12.71 23.31 19.70
C GLU A 94 12.36 24.63 19.01
N GLU A 95 13.26 25.63 19.06
CA GLU A 95 13.12 26.89 18.35
C GLU A 95 13.05 26.70 16.82
N LEU A 96 13.81 25.76 16.26
CA LEU A 96 13.74 25.45 14.82
C LEU A 96 12.38 24.87 14.39
N ASP A 97 11.76 24.08 15.25
CA ASP A 97 10.43 23.51 15.00
C ASP A 97 9.36 24.61 15.11
N GLU A 98 9.45 25.49 16.12
CA GLU A 98 8.56 26.66 16.26
C GLU A 98 8.66 27.63 15.07
N LEU A 99 9.88 27.93 14.61
CA LEU A 99 10.12 28.78 13.44
C LEU A 99 9.61 28.16 12.14
N GLU A 100 9.51 26.84 12.04
CA GLU A 100 8.92 26.18 10.88
C GLU A 100 7.40 26.38 10.83
N ASP A 101 6.72 26.31 11.99
CA ASP A 101 5.30 26.59 12.11
C ASP A 101 4.99 28.08 11.83
N GLU A 102 5.80 28.99 12.38
CA GLU A 102 5.67 30.43 12.11
C GLU A 102 5.90 30.75 10.63
N TRP A 103 6.89 30.11 10.00
CA TRP A 103 7.14 30.26 8.57
C TRP A 103 5.91 29.87 7.74
N LEU A 104 5.24 28.78 8.09
CA LEU A 104 4.04 28.31 7.39
C LEU A 104 2.88 29.31 7.54
N GLU A 105 2.66 29.85 8.73
CA GLU A 105 1.61 30.84 8.98
C GLU A 105 1.81 32.11 8.13
N VAL A 106 3.01 32.71 8.19
CA VAL A 106 3.34 33.91 7.41
C VAL A 106 3.29 33.67 5.89
N ALA A 107 3.75 32.49 5.46
CA ALA A 107 3.67 32.09 4.06
C ALA A 107 2.21 31.99 3.58
N GLU A 108 1.32 31.41 4.38
CA GLU A 108 -0.11 31.26 4.04
C GLU A 108 -0.84 32.60 3.97
N GLU A 109 -0.62 33.50 4.94
CA GLU A 109 -1.19 34.85 4.90
C GLU A 109 -0.75 35.60 3.63
N THR A 110 0.54 35.49 3.29
CA THR A 110 1.08 36.13 2.09
C THR A 110 0.47 35.55 0.80
N LEU A 111 0.19 34.24 0.75
CA LEU A 111 -0.48 33.61 -0.38
C LEU A 111 -1.93 34.08 -0.53
N ASP A 112 -2.66 34.23 0.57
CA ASP A 112 -4.04 34.74 0.56
C ASP A 112 -4.10 36.19 0.03
N GLU A 113 -3.10 37.02 0.33
CA GLU A 113 -2.98 38.36 -0.26
C GLU A 113 -2.70 38.34 -1.78
N ILE A 114 -1.92 37.38 -2.26
CA ILE A 114 -1.54 37.24 -3.68
C ILE A 114 -2.68 36.57 -4.49
N LEU A 115 -3.53 35.78 -3.82
CA LEU A 115 -4.56 34.94 -4.44
C LEU A 115 -5.41 35.68 -5.48
N PRO A 116 -5.98 36.88 -5.21
CA PRO A 116 -6.82 37.56 -6.20
C PRO A 116 -6.11 37.89 -7.51
N GLU A 117 -4.86 38.36 -7.43
CA GLU A 117 -4.05 38.69 -8.59
C GLU A 117 -3.54 37.43 -9.32
N ALA A 118 -3.12 36.39 -8.58
CA ALA A 118 -2.65 35.14 -9.15
C ALA A 118 -3.74 34.39 -9.91
N PHE A 119 -4.96 34.32 -9.38
CA PHE A 119 -6.09 33.68 -10.04
C PHE A 119 -6.51 34.45 -11.30
N ALA A 120 -6.49 35.78 -11.25
CA ALA A 120 -6.74 36.62 -12.42
C ALA A 120 -5.65 36.45 -13.49
N LEU A 121 -4.38 36.29 -13.09
CA LEU A 121 -3.25 36.00 -13.98
C LEU A 121 -3.45 34.70 -14.74
N VAL A 122 -3.75 33.60 -14.04
CA VAL A 122 -4.01 32.29 -14.67
C VAL A 122 -5.20 32.36 -15.62
N LYS A 123 -6.31 32.99 -15.20
CA LYS A 123 -7.49 33.18 -16.05
C LYS A 123 -7.17 33.96 -17.33
N GLU A 124 -6.32 34.98 -17.24
CA GLU A 124 -5.90 35.78 -18.40
C GLU A 124 -5.00 35.01 -19.37
N VAL A 125 -4.06 34.19 -18.87
CA VAL A 125 -3.21 33.34 -19.71
C VAL A 125 -4.08 32.35 -20.52
N CYS A 126 -5.00 31.66 -19.85
CA CYS A 126 -5.95 30.73 -20.49
C CYS A 126 -6.79 31.43 -21.57
N ARG A 127 -7.23 32.67 -21.30
CA ARG A 127 -7.99 33.49 -22.25
C ARG A 127 -7.17 33.90 -23.46
N ARG A 128 -5.93 34.36 -23.28
CA ARG A 128 -5.07 34.78 -24.40
C ARG A 128 -4.71 33.60 -25.31
N LEU A 129 -4.43 32.42 -24.76
CA LEU A 129 -4.20 31.21 -25.56
C LEU A 129 -5.43 30.84 -26.39
N THR A 130 -6.62 30.96 -25.81
CA THR A 130 -7.89 30.67 -26.49
C THR A 130 -8.21 31.69 -27.59
N GLU A 131 -8.09 32.99 -27.31
CA GLU A 131 -8.49 34.07 -28.21
C GLU A 131 -7.44 34.37 -29.31
N ARG A 132 -6.13 34.35 -28.97
CA ARG A 132 -5.04 34.77 -29.87
C ARG A 132 -4.35 33.60 -30.57
N GLY A 133 -4.48 32.38 -30.04
CA GLY A 133 -3.89 31.17 -30.61
C GLY A 133 -2.40 30.96 -30.32
N SER A 134 -1.66 31.98 -29.89
CA SER A 134 -0.29 31.83 -29.36
C SER A 134 0.08 33.01 -28.47
N LEU A 135 1.08 32.81 -27.60
CA LEU A 135 1.73 33.85 -26.81
C LEU A 135 3.16 34.04 -27.29
N LYS A 136 3.63 35.29 -27.37
CA LYS A 136 4.99 35.60 -27.82
C LYS A 136 5.73 36.41 -26.76
N VAL A 137 6.80 35.84 -26.23
CA VAL A 137 7.60 36.40 -25.13
C VAL A 137 9.09 36.33 -25.45
N ARG A 138 9.92 37.08 -24.72
CA ARG A 138 11.38 36.97 -24.86
C ARG A 138 11.88 35.61 -24.39
N ALA A 139 12.74 34.95 -25.15
CA ALA A 139 13.28 33.65 -24.75
C ALA A 139 14.20 33.79 -23.51
N THR A 140 13.99 32.92 -22.53
CA THR A 140 14.78 32.78 -21.30
C THR A 140 15.47 31.42 -21.27
N GLU A 141 16.43 31.22 -20.36
CA GLU A 141 17.08 29.90 -20.17
C GLU A 141 16.06 28.80 -19.82
N HIS A 142 14.99 29.15 -19.10
CA HIS A 142 13.88 28.25 -18.80
C HIS A 142 13.19 27.74 -20.07
N ASP A 143 12.89 28.62 -21.03
CA ASP A 143 12.29 28.26 -22.31
C ASP A 143 13.19 27.29 -23.10
N HIS A 144 14.51 27.52 -23.08
CA HIS A 144 15.49 26.63 -23.71
C HIS A 144 15.53 25.25 -23.04
N ALA A 145 15.47 25.20 -21.70
CA ALA A 145 15.43 23.96 -20.94
C ALA A 145 14.16 23.15 -21.24
N ILE A 146 12.99 23.81 -21.32
CA ILE A 146 11.72 23.15 -21.67
C ILE A 146 11.77 22.63 -23.11
N ARG A 147 12.23 23.44 -24.07
CA ARG A 147 12.37 23.04 -25.47
C ARG A 147 13.28 21.83 -25.66
N SER A 148 14.27 21.61 -24.79
CA SER A 148 15.11 20.42 -24.86
C SER A 148 14.37 19.11 -24.55
N ARG A 149 13.23 19.20 -23.84
CA ARG A 149 12.43 18.05 -23.38
C ARG A 149 11.06 17.96 -24.06
N ARG A 150 10.47 19.09 -24.44
CA ARG A 150 9.09 19.21 -24.95
C ARG A 150 9.05 19.79 -26.37
N ALA A 151 7.96 19.54 -27.08
CA ALA A 151 7.73 20.04 -28.44
C ALA A 151 7.44 21.55 -28.51
N TYR A 152 7.19 22.19 -27.37
CA TYR A 152 6.97 23.61 -27.16
C TYR A 152 7.96 24.11 -26.08
N PRO A 153 8.19 25.43 -25.94
CA PRO A 153 7.85 26.51 -26.86
C PRO A 153 8.73 26.48 -28.13
N GLU A 154 8.24 27.07 -29.22
CA GLU A 154 9.06 27.27 -30.43
C GLU A 154 9.98 28.47 -30.25
N ILE A 155 11.30 28.25 -30.36
CA ILE A 155 12.30 29.31 -30.20
C ILE A 155 12.70 29.84 -31.58
N GLN A 156 12.39 31.11 -31.84
CA GLN A 156 12.72 31.82 -33.08
C GLN A 156 13.59 33.03 -32.77
N GLY A 157 14.92 32.88 -32.87
CA GLY A 157 15.88 33.93 -32.52
C GLY A 157 15.80 34.27 -31.03
N SER A 158 15.43 35.51 -30.72
CA SER A 158 15.28 36.03 -29.35
C SER A 158 13.89 35.80 -28.72
N TRP A 159 12.97 35.19 -29.46
CA TRP A 159 11.57 35.05 -29.06
C TRP A 159 11.21 33.59 -28.81
N ALA A 160 10.44 33.34 -27.76
CA ALA A 160 9.76 32.08 -27.48
C ALA A 160 8.27 32.23 -27.83
N ILE A 161 7.77 31.33 -28.68
CA ILE A 161 6.38 31.28 -29.12
C ILE A 161 5.73 30.07 -28.46
N TRP A 162 4.67 30.33 -27.70
CA TRP A 162 3.89 29.32 -27.01
C TRP A 162 2.58 29.08 -27.78
N PRO A 163 2.46 27.94 -28.49
CA PRO A 163 1.26 27.64 -29.28
C PRO A 163 0.07 27.29 -28.37
N ASN A 164 -1.15 27.46 -28.87
CA ASN A 164 -2.36 26.96 -28.20
C ASN A 164 -2.68 25.48 -28.51
N GLU A 165 -1.81 24.78 -29.23
CA GLU A 165 -1.94 23.35 -29.54
C GLU A 165 -0.66 22.60 -29.18
N TRP A 166 -0.81 21.46 -28.51
CA TRP A 166 0.30 20.60 -28.12
C TRP A 166 -0.15 19.15 -27.93
N GLU A 167 0.81 18.23 -27.87
CA GLU A 167 0.56 16.82 -27.59
C GLU A 167 0.41 16.60 -26.08
N ALA A 168 -0.69 15.95 -25.67
CA ALA A 168 -0.92 15.50 -24.31
C ALA A 168 -1.58 14.11 -24.30
N GLY A 169 -1.04 13.17 -23.53
CA GLY A 169 -1.51 11.78 -23.48
C GLY A 169 -1.39 11.02 -24.81
N GLY A 170 -0.58 11.52 -25.75
CA GLY A 170 -0.44 11.00 -27.11
C GLY A 170 -1.54 11.44 -28.09
N THR A 171 -2.27 12.51 -27.78
CA THR A 171 -3.23 13.17 -28.69
C THR A 171 -2.91 14.65 -28.78
N VAL A 172 -3.07 15.26 -29.95
CA VAL A 172 -2.93 16.72 -30.10
C VAL A 172 -4.19 17.38 -29.55
N ILE A 173 -4.03 18.20 -28.53
CA ILE A 173 -5.10 18.95 -27.88
C ILE A 173 -4.93 20.43 -28.22
N ARG A 174 -6.03 21.07 -28.60
CA ARG A 174 -6.12 22.52 -28.76
C ARG A 174 -6.74 23.15 -27.51
N TRP A 175 -6.11 24.19 -26.99
CA TRP A 175 -6.58 24.96 -25.86
C TRP A 175 -7.70 25.90 -26.27
N GLU A 176 -8.92 25.62 -25.79
CA GLU A 176 -10.13 26.40 -26.07
C GLU A 176 -10.92 26.70 -24.77
N MET A 177 -10.22 26.81 -23.64
CA MET A 177 -10.83 26.86 -22.31
C MET A 177 -10.52 28.19 -21.59
N ILE A 178 -11.56 28.82 -21.06
CA ILE A 178 -11.48 30.00 -20.20
C ILE A 178 -12.14 29.64 -18.86
N PRO A 179 -11.46 29.82 -17.71
CA PRO A 179 -12.03 29.52 -16.41
C PRO A 179 -13.34 30.28 -16.13
N TYR A 180 -14.40 29.55 -15.78
CA TYR A 180 -15.68 30.08 -15.32
C TYR A 180 -15.61 30.57 -13.87
N ASP A 181 -16.57 31.39 -13.45
CA ASP A 181 -16.59 31.94 -12.09
C ASP A 181 -16.81 30.84 -11.04
N VAL A 182 -17.62 29.83 -11.35
CA VAL A 182 -17.78 28.63 -10.49
C VAL A 182 -16.47 27.83 -10.35
N GLN A 183 -15.60 27.85 -11.37
CA GLN A 183 -14.29 27.20 -11.30
C GLN A 183 -13.31 28.01 -10.44
N LEU A 184 -13.44 29.34 -10.40
CA LEU A 184 -12.69 30.18 -9.47
C LEU A 184 -13.11 29.88 -8.02
N ILE A 185 -14.41 29.75 -7.73
CA ILE A 185 -14.90 29.32 -6.40
C ILE A 185 -14.25 27.99 -6.01
N GLY A 186 -14.31 26.99 -6.90
CA GLY A 186 -13.68 25.68 -6.68
C GLY A 186 -12.17 25.79 -6.40
N GLY A 187 -11.46 26.65 -7.14
CA GLY A 187 -10.03 26.88 -6.92
C GLY A 187 -9.72 27.50 -5.56
N VAL A 188 -10.55 28.44 -5.07
CA VAL A 188 -10.39 29.03 -3.73
C VAL A 188 -10.67 27.99 -2.64
N VAL A 189 -11.68 27.13 -2.83
CA VAL A 189 -11.95 26.00 -1.90
C VAL A 189 -10.73 25.09 -1.80
N LEU A 190 -10.10 24.73 -2.93
CA LEU A 190 -8.89 23.92 -2.95
C LEU A 190 -7.71 24.61 -2.28
N HIS A 191 -7.51 25.92 -2.51
CA HIS A 191 -6.43 26.66 -1.84
C HIS A 191 -6.58 26.68 -0.31
N ARG A 192 -7.82 26.70 0.20
CA ARG A 192 -8.10 26.67 1.65
C ARG A 192 -8.04 25.27 2.29
N GLY A 193 -7.58 24.25 1.57
CA GLY A 193 -7.46 22.89 2.13
C GLY A 193 -8.80 22.16 2.30
N ASN A 194 -9.78 22.43 1.45
CA ASN A 194 -11.10 21.81 1.51
C ASN A 194 -11.43 21.00 0.26
N ILE A 195 -12.55 20.28 0.29
CA ILE A 195 -13.03 19.49 -0.83
C ILE A 195 -14.00 20.31 -1.68
N ALA A 196 -13.63 20.53 -2.95
CA ALA A 196 -14.51 21.11 -3.95
C ALA A 196 -15.34 19.99 -4.61
N GLU A 197 -16.62 19.88 -4.23
CA GLU A 197 -17.56 19.04 -4.97
C GLU A 197 -18.05 19.78 -6.22
N MET A 198 -17.55 19.36 -7.38
CA MET A 198 -17.92 19.88 -8.70
C MET A 198 -18.40 18.75 -9.59
N LYS A 199 -19.64 18.86 -10.09
CA LYS A 199 -20.25 17.83 -10.93
C LYS A 199 -19.37 17.52 -12.15
N THR A 200 -19.41 16.26 -12.60
CA THR A 200 -18.59 15.80 -13.72
C THR A 200 -18.88 16.62 -14.98
N GLY A 201 -17.83 17.13 -15.64
CA GLY A 201 -17.97 18.02 -16.80
C GLY A 201 -17.90 19.53 -16.48
N GLU A 202 -17.78 19.92 -15.20
CA GLU A 202 -17.49 21.31 -14.81
C GLU A 202 -16.00 21.69 -14.97
N GLY A 203 -15.14 20.79 -15.44
CA GLY A 203 -13.72 21.09 -15.70
C GLY A 203 -12.80 21.00 -14.48
N LYS A 204 -12.91 19.93 -13.69
CA LYS A 204 -12.10 19.69 -12.47
C LYS A 204 -10.58 19.88 -12.69
N THR A 205 -10.03 19.32 -13.77
CA THR A 205 -8.60 19.46 -14.09
C THR A 205 -8.18 20.92 -14.27
N LEU A 206 -9.04 21.77 -14.86
CA LEU A 206 -8.77 23.20 -15.02
C LEU A 206 -8.86 23.97 -13.71
N VAL A 207 -9.76 23.57 -12.81
CA VAL A 207 -9.96 24.19 -11.49
C VAL A 207 -8.70 24.09 -10.64
N ALA A 208 -7.96 22.98 -10.74
CA ALA A 208 -6.72 22.79 -9.99
C ALA A 208 -5.58 23.74 -10.42
N VAL A 209 -5.62 24.32 -11.63
CA VAL A 209 -4.48 25.09 -12.17
C VAL A 209 -4.14 26.32 -11.33
N ALA A 210 -5.15 27.13 -10.96
CA ALA A 210 -4.94 28.35 -10.18
C ALA A 210 -4.41 28.09 -8.76
N PRO A 211 -5.01 27.20 -7.93
CA PRO A 211 -4.49 26.89 -6.60
C PRO A 211 -3.14 26.16 -6.62
N VAL A 212 -2.88 25.31 -7.63
CA VAL A 212 -1.55 24.68 -7.80
C VAL A 212 -0.51 25.75 -8.11
N TYR A 213 -0.79 26.67 -9.03
CA TYR A 213 0.12 27.77 -9.38
C TYR A 213 0.47 28.60 -8.13
N LEU A 214 -0.55 29.03 -7.37
CA LEU A 214 -0.38 29.86 -6.18
C LEU A 214 0.49 29.17 -5.12
N ASN A 215 0.16 27.93 -4.74
CA ASN A 215 0.90 27.21 -3.71
C ASN A 215 2.30 26.79 -4.17
N ALA A 216 2.52 26.59 -5.47
CA ALA A 216 3.84 26.29 -6.03
C ALA A 216 4.83 27.46 -5.92
N LEU A 217 4.34 28.70 -5.71
CA LEU A 217 5.20 29.88 -5.53
C LEU A 217 6.10 29.80 -4.28
N LEU A 218 5.72 28.99 -3.30
CA LEU A 218 6.51 28.74 -2.08
C LEU A 218 7.79 27.93 -2.35
N GLY A 219 7.92 27.26 -3.50
CA GLY A 219 9.09 26.46 -3.85
C GLY A 219 9.27 25.16 -3.06
N ARG A 220 8.37 24.84 -2.12
CA ARG A 220 8.36 23.58 -1.34
C ARG A 220 7.75 22.38 -2.09
N GLY A 221 7.12 22.64 -3.23
CA GLY A 221 6.55 21.61 -4.11
C GLY A 221 5.06 21.34 -3.85
N VAL A 222 4.33 21.07 -4.93
CA VAL A 222 2.90 20.70 -4.89
C VAL A 222 2.73 19.32 -5.48
N HIS A 223 2.02 18.43 -4.77
CA HIS A 223 1.70 17.10 -5.25
C HIS A 223 0.27 17.06 -5.79
N LEU A 224 0.10 16.68 -7.05
CA LEU A 224 -1.22 16.44 -7.64
C LEU A 224 -1.40 14.94 -7.86
N ILE A 225 -2.33 14.37 -7.08
CA ILE A 225 -2.59 12.93 -7.05
C ILE A 225 -3.77 12.63 -7.96
N THR A 226 -3.59 11.64 -8.83
CA THR A 226 -4.65 11.09 -9.68
C THR A 226 -4.83 9.60 -9.43
N VAL A 227 -5.94 9.05 -9.94
CA VAL A 227 -6.32 7.64 -9.76
C VAL A 227 -5.43 6.68 -10.57
N ASN A 228 -4.81 7.14 -11.67
CA ASN A 228 -3.99 6.26 -12.50
C ASN A 228 -2.85 6.99 -13.23
N PRO A 229 -1.77 6.26 -13.61
CA PRO A 229 -0.59 6.87 -14.22
C PRO A 229 -0.87 7.59 -15.54
N TYR A 230 -1.83 7.11 -16.34
CA TYR A 230 -2.19 7.74 -17.60
C TYR A 230 -2.82 9.11 -17.40
N LEU A 231 -3.71 9.26 -16.41
CA LEU A 231 -4.29 10.56 -16.04
C LEU A 231 -3.23 11.51 -15.49
N ALA A 232 -2.34 11.02 -14.61
CA ALA A 232 -1.22 11.80 -14.11
C ALA A 232 -0.36 12.37 -15.27
N GLN A 233 0.03 11.51 -16.22
CA GLN A 233 0.81 11.91 -17.38
C GLN A 233 0.04 12.86 -18.29
N ARG A 234 -1.20 12.53 -18.64
CA ARG A 234 -2.04 13.34 -19.53
C ARG A 234 -2.25 14.74 -18.95
N ASP A 235 -2.58 14.85 -17.67
CA ASP A 235 -2.93 16.12 -17.04
C ASP A 235 -1.69 16.99 -16.80
N ALA A 236 -0.55 16.38 -16.47
CA ALA A 236 0.73 17.08 -16.43
C ALA A 236 1.15 17.64 -17.79
N GLU A 237 0.97 16.86 -18.87
CA GLU A 237 1.25 17.31 -20.24
C GLU A 237 0.22 18.33 -20.75
N TRP A 238 -1.02 18.21 -20.31
CA TRP A 238 -2.10 19.08 -20.75
C TRP A 238 -2.05 20.45 -20.07
N MET A 239 -1.86 20.50 -18.75
CA MET A 239 -1.79 21.76 -17.99
C MET A 239 -0.37 22.33 -17.90
N GLY A 240 0.65 21.51 -18.15
CA GLY A 240 2.09 21.86 -18.11
C GLY A 240 2.44 23.18 -18.79
N PRO A 241 2.02 23.44 -20.05
CA PRO A 241 2.35 24.68 -20.75
C PRO A 241 1.94 25.96 -20.04
N ILE A 242 0.87 25.93 -19.23
CA ILE A 242 0.42 27.11 -18.49
C ILE A 242 1.38 27.38 -17.32
N PHE A 243 1.74 26.34 -16.58
CA PHE A 243 2.70 26.44 -15.47
C PHE A 243 4.09 26.81 -15.96
N GLU A 244 4.55 26.14 -17.03
CA GLU A 244 5.86 26.35 -17.65
C GLU A 244 5.95 27.77 -18.28
N PHE A 245 4.88 28.27 -18.90
CA PHE A 245 4.81 29.66 -19.36
C PHE A 245 4.96 30.67 -18.20
N LEU A 246 4.39 30.34 -17.03
CA LEU A 246 4.48 31.15 -15.82
C LEU A 246 5.78 30.94 -15.04
N GLY A 247 6.73 30.14 -15.54
CA GLY A 247 8.05 29.95 -14.93
C GLY A 247 8.11 28.89 -13.82
N LEU A 248 7.17 27.93 -13.81
CA LEU A 248 7.17 26.77 -12.92
C LEU A 248 7.57 25.50 -13.67
N THR A 249 8.15 24.55 -12.95
CA THR A 249 8.53 23.23 -13.46
C THR A 249 7.48 22.17 -13.12
N VAL A 250 7.17 21.30 -14.09
CA VAL A 250 6.17 20.22 -13.94
C VAL A 250 6.76 18.89 -14.38
N ASP A 251 6.58 17.84 -13.57
CA ASP A 251 7.01 16.49 -13.94
C ASP A 251 6.08 15.40 -13.34
N VAL A 252 6.22 14.15 -13.79
CA VAL A 252 5.38 13.01 -13.40
C VAL A 252 6.24 11.87 -12.86
N ILE A 253 5.97 11.40 -11.65
CA ILE A 253 6.79 10.35 -10.99
C ILE A 253 6.61 8.96 -11.60
N ASP A 254 5.41 8.63 -12.11
CA ASP A 254 5.12 7.33 -12.71
C ASP A 254 5.92 7.06 -14.00
N GLY A 255 6.56 8.09 -14.57
CA GLY A 255 7.43 7.97 -15.74
C GLY A 255 8.82 7.41 -15.44
N TYR A 256 9.18 7.23 -14.17
CA TYR A 256 10.53 6.88 -13.73
C TYR A 256 10.56 5.68 -12.78
N ASP A 257 11.61 4.87 -12.90
CA ASP A 257 11.88 3.80 -11.95
C ASP A 257 12.11 4.34 -10.54
N ALA A 258 11.70 3.57 -9.53
CA ALA A 258 11.89 3.90 -8.11
C ALA A 258 13.37 4.19 -7.77
N HIS A 259 13.62 5.20 -6.93
CA HIS A 259 14.96 5.70 -6.56
C HIS A 259 15.93 6.02 -7.72
N SER A 260 15.41 6.27 -8.92
CA SER A 260 16.22 6.78 -10.02
C SER A 260 16.51 8.27 -9.85
N GLU A 261 17.58 8.75 -10.52
CA GLU A 261 17.88 10.18 -10.59
C GLU A 261 16.74 10.98 -11.25
N GLY A 262 16.06 10.38 -12.23
CA GLY A 262 14.88 10.95 -12.88
C GLY A 262 13.74 11.17 -11.89
N ARG A 263 13.45 10.18 -11.03
CA ARG A 263 12.40 10.28 -10.01
C ARG A 263 12.69 11.38 -8.98
N ARG A 264 13.96 11.54 -8.56
CA ARG A 264 14.36 12.65 -7.70
C ARG A 264 14.22 14.01 -8.39
N LYS A 265 14.55 14.11 -9.68
CA LYS A 265 14.32 15.34 -10.45
C LYS A 265 12.83 15.68 -10.55
N ALA A 266 11.98 14.67 -10.70
CA ALA A 266 10.53 14.86 -10.74
C ALA A 266 10.00 15.46 -9.43
N TYR A 267 10.39 14.91 -8.26
CA TYR A 267 9.99 15.50 -6.96
C TYR A 267 10.57 16.90 -6.70
N ARG A 268 11.72 17.23 -7.31
CA ARG A 268 12.31 18.57 -7.23
C ARG A 268 11.62 19.60 -8.12
N ALA A 269 10.75 19.18 -9.04
CA ALA A 269 9.93 20.10 -9.80
C ALA A 269 8.91 20.81 -8.90
N ASP A 270 8.56 22.05 -9.20
CA ASP A 270 7.60 22.85 -8.42
C ASP A 270 6.25 22.13 -8.30
N ILE A 271 5.86 21.39 -9.33
CA ILE A 271 4.62 20.62 -9.39
C ILE A 271 4.94 19.18 -9.80
N THR A 272 4.52 18.24 -8.96
CA THR A 272 4.74 16.80 -9.16
C THR A 272 3.39 16.10 -9.32
N TYR A 273 3.15 15.50 -10.48
CA TYR A 273 1.98 14.64 -10.71
C TYR A 273 2.33 13.19 -10.40
N GLY A 274 1.36 12.44 -9.87
CA GLY A 274 1.53 11.02 -9.67
C GLY A 274 0.29 10.28 -9.20
N THR A 275 0.45 8.99 -8.91
CA THR A 275 -0.58 8.19 -8.25
C THR A 275 -0.34 8.07 -6.75
N ASN A 276 -1.42 7.93 -5.98
CA ASN A 276 -1.38 7.75 -4.52
C ASN A 276 -0.45 6.60 -4.09
N ASN A 277 -0.47 5.50 -4.84
CA ASN A 277 0.38 4.34 -4.59
C ASN A 277 1.86 4.69 -4.73
N GLU A 278 2.26 5.38 -5.81
CA GLU A 278 3.67 5.72 -6.03
C GLU A 278 4.20 6.73 -4.99
N PHE A 279 3.40 7.73 -4.62
CA PHE A 279 3.74 8.67 -3.55
C PHE A 279 3.92 7.97 -2.20
N GLY A 280 2.98 7.11 -1.81
CA GLY A 280 3.05 6.39 -0.54
C GLY A 280 4.17 5.34 -0.51
N PHE A 281 4.44 4.64 -1.62
CA PHE A 281 5.57 3.71 -1.69
C PHE A 281 6.92 4.42 -1.69
N ASP A 282 7.05 5.59 -2.32
CA ASP A 282 8.29 6.38 -2.21
C ASP A 282 8.54 6.82 -0.78
N TYR A 283 7.51 7.26 -0.06
CA TYR A 283 7.62 7.57 1.36
C TYR A 283 8.09 6.38 2.19
N LEU A 284 7.48 5.20 2.00
CA LEU A 284 7.90 3.99 2.71
C LEU A 284 9.34 3.61 2.36
N ARG A 285 9.75 3.74 1.08
CA ARG A 285 11.11 3.36 0.69
C ARG A 285 12.16 4.34 1.19
N ASP A 286 11.88 5.64 1.15
CA ASP A 286 12.74 6.70 1.68
C ASP A 286 13.01 6.49 3.18
N ASN A 287 12.01 6.02 3.95
CA ASN A 287 12.15 5.79 5.38
C ASN A 287 12.63 4.39 5.77
N SER A 288 12.66 3.40 4.87
CA SER A 288 13.00 2.01 5.25
C SER A 288 14.26 1.43 4.60
N PHE A 289 14.75 2.00 3.49
CA PHE A 289 15.88 1.39 2.76
C PHE A 289 17.01 2.36 2.43
N VAL A 290 16.83 3.66 2.71
CA VAL A 290 17.83 4.68 2.39
C VAL A 290 18.94 4.71 3.45
N ILE A 291 20.18 4.61 2.99
CA ILE A 291 21.39 4.62 3.85
C ILE A 291 22.23 5.90 3.68
N ASP A 292 22.03 6.62 2.57
CA ASP A 292 22.70 7.89 2.25
C ASP A 292 21.63 8.97 1.98
N PRO A 293 21.71 10.17 2.60
CA PRO A 293 20.76 11.26 2.36
C PRO A 293 20.54 11.58 0.87
N ASN A 294 21.58 11.40 0.05
CA ASN A 294 21.50 11.66 -1.38
C ASN A 294 20.62 10.65 -2.12
N GLN A 295 20.14 9.58 -1.49
CA GLN A 295 19.24 8.60 -2.10
C GLN A 295 17.77 8.97 -1.95
N LEU A 296 17.43 9.86 -1.00
CA LEU A 296 16.06 10.35 -0.79
C LEU A 296 15.50 10.91 -2.10
N VAL A 297 14.24 10.58 -2.40
CA VAL A 297 13.55 11.09 -3.58
C VAL A 297 12.58 12.20 -3.21
N GLN A 298 11.86 12.10 -2.09
CA GLN A 298 10.92 13.10 -1.61
C GLN A 298 11.63 14.24 -0.87
N ARG A 299 10.95 15.40 -0.79
CA ARG A 299 11.48 16.64 -0.18
C ARG A 299 10.60 17.23 0.94
N GLY A 300 9.53 16.54 1.33
CA GLY A 300 8.54 16.98 2.33
C GLY A 300 7.09 16.89 1.81
N HIS A 301 6.12 17.08 2.71
CA HIS A 301 4.67 17.01 2.41
C HIS A 301 4.00 18.36 2.68
N HIS A 302 4.11 19.31 1.75
CA HIS A 302 3.57 20.65 1.94
C HIS A 302 2.09 20.75 1.52
N PHE A 303 1.83 20.74 0.21
CA PHE A 303 0.48 20.88 -0.35
C PHE A 303 0.16 19.74 -1.31
N SER A 304 -1.02 19.15 -1.13
CA SER A 304 -1.52 18.08 -1.98
C SER A 304 -2.94 18.37 -2.45
N ILE A 305 -3.20 18.20 -3.74
CA ILE A 305 -4.54 18.13 -4.31
C ILE A 305 -4.80 16.70 -4.78
N VAL A 306 -5.83 16.08 -4.23
CA VAL A 306 -6.29 14.75 -4.62
C VAL A 306 -7.44 14.89 -5.61
N ASP A 307 -7.20 14.53 -6.88
CA ASP A 307 -8.28 14.37 -7.86
C ASP A 307 -9.07 13.09 -7.56
N GLU A 308 -10.39 13.17 -7.72
CA GLU A 308 -11.31 12.09 -7.39
C GLU A 308 -11.11 11.58 -5.95
N VAL A 309 -11.04 12.55 -5.02
CA VAL A 309 -10.70 12.36 -3.59
C VAL A 309 -11.51 11.27 -2.91
N ASP A 310 -12.76 11.10 -3.30
CA ASP A 310 -13.66 10.09 -2.77
C ASP A 310 -13.21 8.67 -3.10
N SER A 311 -12.54 8.43 -4.22
CA SER A 311 -12.00 7.10 -4.46
C SER A 311 -10.61 6.88 -3.92
N VAL A 312 -9.78 7.91 -3.86
CA VAL A 312 -8.44 7.76 -3.27
C VAL A 312 -8.55 7.62 -1.75
N LEU A 313 -9.28 8.52 -1.08
CA LEU A 313 -9.32 8.62 0.38
C LEU A 313 -10.42 7.78 1.04
N VAL A 314 -11.36 7.23 0.27
CA VAL A 314 -12.44 6.36 0.81
C VAL A 314 -12.41 4.96 0.21
N ASP A 315 -12.39 4.81 -1.13
CA ASP A 315 -12.41 3.49 -1.76
C ASP A 315 -11.09 2.74 -1.65
N GLU A 316 -9.98 3.38 -2.03
CA GLU A 316 -8.64 2.77 -2.00
C GLU A 316 -8.04 2.73 -0.59
N ALA A 317 -8.49 3.62 0.29
CA ALA A 317 -8.10 3.68 1.70
C ALA A 317 -8.54 2.46 2.55
N ARG A 318 -9.18 1.46 1.93
CA ARG A 318 -9.51 0.15 2.55
C ARG A 318 -8.28 -0.74 2.73
N THR A 319 -7.26 -0.58 1.88
CA THR A 319 -6.04 -1.42 1.95
C THR A 319 -4.83 -0.56 2.27
N PRO A 320 -4.02 -0.92 3.28
CA PRO A 320 -2.78 -0.20 3.55
C PRO A 320 -1.75 -0.48 2.44
N LEU A 321 -0.80 0.42 2.29
CA LEU A 321 0.39 0.22 1.46
C LEU A 321 1.40 -0.59 2.27
N ILE A 322 1.84 -1.72 1.73
CA ILE A 322 2.75 -2.64 2.43
C ILE A 322 3.93 -2.95 1.51
N ILE A 323 5.14 -2.79 2.03
CA ILE A 323 6.36 -3.33 1.43
C ILE A 323 6.71 -4.61 2.16
N SER A 324 6.71 -5.73 1.44
CA SER A 324 7.12 -7.02 1.97
C SER A 324 8.27 -7.61 1.18
N GLY A 325 9.12 -8.39 1.83
CA GLY A 325 10.18 -9.12 1.14
C GLY A 325 10.55 -10.43 1.83
N PRO A 326 11.39 -11.25 1.19
CA PRO A 326 11.59 -12.63 1.59
C PRO A 326 12.37 -12.75 2.91
N VAL A 327 11.92 -13.63 3.79
CA VAL A 327 12.62 -13.97 5.04
C VAL A 327 13.94 -14.71 4.70
N PRO A 328 15.11 -14.25 5.20
CA PRO A 328 16.42 -14.82 4.87
C PRO A 328 16.63 -16.30 5.22
N GLN A 329 15.73 -16.91 6.01
CA GLN A 329 15.89 -18.28 6.54
C GLN A 329 14.73 -19.25 6.23
N ALA A 330 13.93 -19.02 5.19
CA ALA A 330 12.96 -20.03 4.76
C ALA A 330 13.70 -21.21 4.08
N SER A 331 14.16 -22.16 4.90
CA SER A 331 14.61 -23.49 4.46
C SER A 331 13.49 -24.19 3.68
N LYS A 332 13.88 -25.16 2.82
CA LYS A 332 13.04 -25.92 1.87
C LYS A 332 11.53 -25.94 2.20
N SER A 333 10.72 -25.51 1.23
CA SER A 333 9.26 -25.45 1.33
C SER A 333 8.65 -26.78 1.78
N ARG A 334 8.19 -26.86 3.03
CA ARG A 334 7.40 -28.00 3.55
C ARG A 334 6.14 -28.28 2.72
N PHE A 335 5.65 -27.28 1.98
CA PHE A 335 4.53 -27.44 1.05
C PHE A 335 4.84 -28.45 -0.06
N ASP A 336 6.09 -28.52 -0.54
CA ASP A 336 6.46 -29.48 -1.59
C ASP A 336 6.44 -30.93 -1.07
N GLU A 337 6.76 -31.13 0.22
CA GLU A 337 6.74 -32.44 0.88
C GLU A 337 5.31 -32.93 1.14
N LEU A 338 4.41 -32.04 1.58
CA LEU A 338 3.04 -32.37 1.97
C LEU A 338 2.04 -32.39 0.79
N LYS A 339 2.35 -31.70 -0.32
CA LYS A 339 1.50 -31.61 -1.51
C LYS A 339 0.94 -32.96 -1.99
N PRO A 340 1.73 -34.05 -2.14
CA PRO A 340 1.21 -35.31 -2.65
C PRO A 340 0.21 -36.00 -1.72
N ALA A 341 0.30 -35.76 -0.41
CA ALA A 341 -0.66 -36.28 0.57
C ALA A 341 -1.98 -35.50 0.49
N VAL A 342 -1.90 -34.16 0.45
CA VAL A 342 -3.06 -33.28 0.37
C VAL A 342 -3.81 -33.44 -0.96
N ASP A 343 -3.12 -33.55 -2.09
CA ASP A 343 -3.77 -33.76 -3.39
C ASP A 343 -4.58 -35.07 -3.41
N ARG A 344 -4.04 -36.16 -2.85
CA ARG A 344 -4.78 -37.43 -2.70
C ARG A 344 -6.03 -37.27 -1.85
N LEU A 345 -5.98 -36.50 -0.76
CA LEU A 345 -7.14 -36.23 0.10
C LEU A 345 -8.22 -35.44 -0.66
N VAL A 346 -7.83 -34.39 -1.39
CA VAL A 346 -8.76 -33.58 -2.18
C VAL A 346 -9.43 -34.42 -3.27
N GLN A 347 -8.69 -35.32 -3.92
CA GLN A 347 -9.27 -36.23 -4.91
C GLN A 347 -10.23 -37.24 -4.29
N ALA A 348 -9.94 -37.75 -3.08
CA ALA A 348 -10.86 -38.61 -2.34
C ALA A 348 -12.16 -37.87 -2.00
N GLN A 349 -12.04 -36.64 -1.48
CA GLN A 349 -13.19 -35.78 -1.18
C GLN A 349 -14.04 -35.49 -2.43
N LYS A 350 -13.42 -35.17 -3.57
CA LYS A 350 -14.14 -34.91 -4.83
C LYS A 350 -14.97 -36.11 -5.28
N ARG A 351 -14.48 -37.34 -5.09
CA ARG A 351 -15.22 -38.57 -5.39
C ARG A 351 -16.40 -38.76 -4.46
N LEU A 352 -16.20 -38.50 -3.16
CA LEU A 352 -17.23 -38.59 -2.14
C LEU A 352 -18.36 -37.57 -2.40
N VAL A 353 -18.01 -36.31 -2.73
CA VAL A 353 -18.98 -35.27 -3.12
C VAL A 353 -19.73 -35.62 -4.40
N ALA A 354 -19.07 -36.23 -5.39
CA ALA A 354 -19.76 -36.70 -6.59
C ALA A 354 -20.80 -37.80 -6.28
N GLY A 355 -20.55 -38.62 -5.25
CA GLY A 355 -21.51 -39.55 -4.67
C GLY A 355 -22.74 -38.82 -4.11
N PHE A 356 -22.53 -37.85 -3.22
CA PHE A 356 -23.62 -37.06 -2.63
C PHE A 356 -24.46 -36.30 -3.66
N VAL A 357 -23.85 -35.76 -4.73
CA VAL A 357 -24.60 -35.13 -5.82
C VAL A 357 -25.47 -36.14 -6.56
N SER A 358 -24.97 -37.36 -6.79
CA SER A 358 -25.73 -38.42 -7.45
C SER A 358 -26.89 -38.92 -6.57
N GLU A 359 -26.67 -38.99 -5.27
CA GLU A 359 -27.69 -39.30 -4.25
C GLU A 359 -28.78 -38.22 -4.22
N ALA A 360 -28.40 -36.94 -4.20
CA ALA A 360 -29.33 -35.83 -4.29
C ALA A 360 -30.18 -35.87 -5.57
N GLU A 361 -29.57 -36.11 -6.73
CA GLU A 361 -30.30 -36.27 -8.01
C GLU A 361 -31.29 -37.46 -7.98
N MET A 362 -30.89 -38.58 -7.37
CA MET A 362 -31.73 -39.77 -7.27
C MET A 362 -32.91 -39.54 -6.31
N ASN A 363 -32.66 -38.94 -5.15
CA ASN A 363 -33.68 -38.66 -4.15
C ASN A 363 -34.67 -37.59 -4.64
N LEU A 364 -34.22 -36.57 -5.39
CA LEU A 364 -35.13 -35.61 -6.05
C LEU A 364 -36.04 -36.28 -7.07
N LYS A 365 -35.53 -37.21 -7.89
CA LYS A 365 -36.35 -38.00 -8.82
C LYS A 365 -37.33 -38.92 -8.10
N ASN A 366 -36.91 -39.57 -7.02
CA ASN A 366 -37.75 -40.46 -6.23
C ASN A 366 -38.86 -39.69 -5.50
N ARG A 367 -38.57 -38.48 -5.01
CA ARG A 367 -39.57 -37.54 -4.47
C ARG A 367 -40.64 -37.25 -5.52
N ASP A 368 -40.26 -36.90 -6.74
CA ASP A 368 -41.21 -36.57 -7.80
C ASP A 368 -42.09 -37.78 -8.16
N LEU A 369 -41.50 -38.98 -8.25
CA LEU A 369 -42.23 -40.24 -8.46
C LEU A 369 -43.20 -40.59 -7.31
N ALA A 370 -42.81 -40.34 -6.06
CA ALA A 370 -43.66 -40.59 -4.89
C ALA A 370 -44.84 -39.61 -4.83
N LEU A 371 -44.63 -38.35 -5.22
CA LEU A 371 -45.71 -37.36 -5.37
C LEU A 371 -46.69 -37.75 -6.47
N GLU A 372 -46.21 -38.29 -7.59
CA GLU A 372 -47.06 -38.82 -8.67
C GLU A 372 -47.90 -40.02 -8.22
N ARG A 373 -47.41 -40.82 -7.27
CA ARG A 373 -48.12 -41.97 -6.67
C ARG A 373 -49.07 -41.60 -5.53
N GLY A 374 -49.05 -40.34 -5.06
CA GLY A 374 -49.85 -39.87 -3.93
C GLY A 374 -49.29 -40.26 -2.54
N GLU A 375 -48.02 -40.66 -2.47
CA GLU A 375 -47.34 -41.12 -1.24
C GLU A 375 -46.62 -39.94 -0.56
N GLU A 376 -47.38 -38.99 0.00
CA GLU A 376 -46.84 -37.73 0.56
C GLU A 376 -45.80 -37.91 1.67
N ARG A 377 -45.88 -39.00 2.43
CA ARG A 377 -44.94 -39.27 3.54
C ARG A 377 -43.56 -39.69 3.02
N GLU A 378 -43.54 -40.56 2.01
CA GLU A 378 -42.32 -41.07 1.40
C GLU A 378 -41.64 -39.98 0.56
N ALA A 379 -42.44 -39.12 -0.10
CA ALA A 379 -41.93 -37.93 -0.78
C ALA A 379 -41.19 -36.97 0.17
N LYS A 380 -41.69 -36.78 1.40
CA LYS A 380 -41.02 -35.94 2.42
C LYS A 380 -39.71 -36.54 2.92
N ASP A 381 -39.64 -37.85 3.06
CA ASP A 381 -38.42 -38.53 3.49
C ASP A 381 -37.33 -38.39 2.41
N PHE A 382 -37.66 -38.63 1.13
CA PHE A 382 -36.73 -38.38 0.02
C PHE A 382 -36.34 -36.89 -0.14
N GLU A 383 -37.24 -35.96 0.17
CA GLU A 383 -36.93 -34.51 0.17
C GLU A 383 -35.93 -34.16 1.27
N ALA A 384 -36.05 -34.75 2.46
CA ALA A 384 -35.11 -34.55 3.57
C ALA A 384 -33.71 -35.11 3.23
N ASP A 385 -33.65 -36.33 2.69
CA ASP A 385 -32.40 -36.98 2.30
C ASP A 385 -31.71 -36.25 1.15
N ALA A 386 -32.48 -35.78 0.16
CA ALA A 386 -31.97 -34.92 -0.91
C ALA A 386 -31.37 -33.62 -0.34
N GLY A 387 -32.06 -32.98 0.61
CA GLY A 387 -31.58 -31.78 1.29
C GLY A 387 -30.28 -32.00 2.06
N LEU A 388 -30.13 -33.14 2.75
CA LEU A 388 -28.92 -33.49 3.49
C LEU A 388 -27.73 -33.75 2.54
N ALA A 389 -27.96 -34.52 1.47
CA ALA A 389 -26.95 -34.80 0.46
C ALA A 389 -26.48 -33.51 -0.25
N LEU A 390 -27.40 -32.58 -0.55
CA LEU A 390 -27.08 -31.24 -1.08
C LEU A 390 -26.23 -30.41 -0.11
N LEU A 391 -26.56 -30.45 1.18
CA LEU A 391 -25.80 -29.75 2.21
C LEU A 391 -24.38 -30.31 2.35
N ARG A 392 -24.24 -31.64 2.39
CA ARG A 392 -22.94 -32.33 2.41
C ARG A 392 -22.11 -32.04 1.17
N ALA A 393 -22.72 -32.10 -0.02
CA ALA A 393 -22.03 -31.77 -1.26
C ALA A 393 -21.54 -30.30 -1.29
N SER A 394 -22.36 -29.38 -0.79
CA SER A 394 -22.02 -27.95 -0.69
C SER A 394 -20.91 -27.68 0.31
N ARG A 395 -20.89 -28.35 1.48
CA ARG A 395 -19.84 -28.18 2.49
C ARG A 395 -18.55 -28.94 2.14
N GLY A 396 -18.65 -30.02 1.37
CA GLY A 396 -17.49 -30.85 1.03
C GLY A 396 -16.68 -30.30 -0.15
N PHE A 397 -17.33 -29.90 -1.24
CA PHE A 397 -16.68 -29.28 -2.40
C PHE A 397 -17.70 -28.48 -3.23
N PRO A 398 -18.00 -27.22 -2.86
CA PRO A 398 -19.10 -26.46 -3.43
C PRO A 398 -18.95 -26.15 -4.93
N ARG A 399 -17.71 -26.04 -5.43
CA ARG A 399 -17.42 -25.77 -6.85
C ARG A 399 -17.62 -26.96 -7.80
N ASN A 400 -18.26 -28.04 -7.34
CA ASN A 400 -18.56 -29.17 -8.22
C ASN A 400 -19.54 -28.73 -9.34
N LYS A 401 -19.12 -28.87 -10.61
CA LYS A 401 -19.93 -28.45 -11.77
C LYS A 401 -21.32 -29.07 -11.83
N ARG A 402 -21.48 -30.31 -11.36
CA ARG A 402 -22.78 -30.99 -11.32
C ARG A 402 -23.68 -30.40 -10.23
N LEU A 403 -23.13 -30.16 -9.04
CA LEU A 403 -23.83 -29.50 -7.93
C LEU A 403 -24.30 -28.10 -8.34
N MET A 404 -23.42 -27.29 -8.92
CA MET A 404 -23.72 -25.93 -9.39
C MET A 404 -24.88 -25.92 -10.38
N LYS A 405 -24.91 -26.88 -11.31
CA LYS A 405 -26.01 -27.02 -12.27
C LYS A 405 -27.32 -27.42 -11.59
N LEU A 406 -27.26 -28.33 -10.61
CA LEU A 406 -28.41 -28.80 -9.85
C LEU A 406 -29.00 -27.69 -8.96
N LEU A 407 -28.17 -26.83 -8.37
CA LEU A 407 -28.60 -25.68 -7.57
C LEU A 407 -29.32 -24.59 -8.39
N GLN A 408 -29.09 -24.53 -9.70
CA GLN A 408 -29.81 -23.62 -10.60
C GLN A 408 -31.23 -24.09 -10.93
N GLU A 409 -31.60 -25.32 -10.55
CA GLU A 409 -32.95 -25.83 -10.74
C GLU A 409 -33.93 -25.21 -9.73
N PRO A 410 -35.17 -24.90 -10.14
CA PRO A 410 -36.13 -24.20 -9.29
C PRO A 410 -36.45 -24.99 -8.01
N GLY A 411 -36.29 -24.34 -6.86
CA GLY A 411 -36.62 -24.89 -5.53
C GLY A 411 -35.49 -25.71 -4.86
N VAL A 412 -34.45 -26.13 -5.59
CA VAL A 412 -33.36 -26.95 -5.02
C VAL A 412 -32.46 -26.14 -4.06
N GLU A 413 -32.15 -24.89 -4.42
CA GLU A 413 -31.39 -24.00 -3.52
C GLU A 413 -32.16 -23.69 -2.23
N GLN A 414 -33.49 -23.52 -2.32
CA GLN A 414 -34.35 -23.32 -1.15
C GLN A 414 -34.37 -24.55 -0.24
N LEU A 415 -34.40 -25.75 -0.83
CA LEU A 415 -34.33 -27.00 -0.08
C LEU A 415 -33.00 -27.12 0.70
N LYS A 416 -31.86 -26.88 0.04
CA LYS A 416 -30.55 -26.83 0.72
C LYS A 416 -30.58 -25.88 1.92
N ARG A 417 -31.05 -24.64 1.71
CA ARG A 417 -31.10 -23.62 2.77
C ARG A 417 -31.98 -24.05 3.94
N LYS A 418 -33.15 -24.63 3.67
CA LYS A 418 -34.07 -25.14 4.70
C LYS A 418 -33.42 -26.23 5.54
N THR A 419 -32.67 -27.14 4.90
CA THR A 419 -31.90 -28.17 5.59
C THR A 419 -30.75 -27.57 6.39
N GLU A 420 -30.00 -26.63 5.84
CA GLU A 420 -28.93 -25.90 6.54
C GLU A 420 -29.44 -25.25 7.83
N TYR A 421 -30.58 -24.55 7.77
CA TYR A 421 -31.20 -23.96 8.97
C TYR A 421 -31.57 -24.99 10.04
N PHE A 422 -32.04 -26.17 9.65
CA PHE A 422 -32.39 -27.23 10.59
C PHE A 422 -31.15 -27.71 11.37
N TYR A 423 -30.00 -27.85 10.73
CA TYR A 423 -28.76 -28.28 11.38
C TYR A 423 -28.03 -27.15 12.14
N LEU A 424 -28.28 -25.89 11.78
CA LEU A 424 -27.80 -24.71 12.52
C LEU A 424 -28.62 -24.40 13.79
N GLN A 425 -29.81 -24.97 13.95
CA GLN A 425 -30.61 -24.82 15.18
C GLN A 425 -29.85 -25.33 16.41
N ASP A 426 -30.19 -24.79 17.59
CA ASP A 426 -29.55 -25.12 18.87
C ASP A 426 -28.03 -24.87 18.91
N ASN A 427 -27.58 -23.77 18.30
CA ASN A 427 -26.18 -23.35 18.27
C ASN A 427 -25.25 -24.36 17.59
N ALA A 428 -25.67 -24.90 16.44
CA ALA A 428 -24.89 -25.82 15.60
C ALA A 428 -24.52 -27.16 16.24
N LYS A 429 -25.16 -27.58 17.34
CA LYS A 429 -24.87 -28.87 18.02
C LYS A 429 -25.02 -30.11 17.13
N ARG A 430 -25.82 -30.03 16.07
CA ARG A 430 -26.09 -31.15 15.14
C ARG A 430 -25.21 -31.13 13.89
N MET A 431 -24.34 -30.13 13.74
CA MET A 431 -23.43 -30.01 12.59
C MET A 431 -22.44 -31.17 12.45
N PRO A 432 -21.91 -31.80 13.53
CA PRO A 432 -21.00 -32.95 13.38
C PRO A 432 -21.62 -34.11 12.58
N VAL A 433 -22.95 -34.31 12.63
CA VAL A 433 -23.65 -35.35 11.85
C VAL A 433 -23.54 -35.13 10.32
N VAL A 434 -23.41 -33.86 9.91
CA VAL A 434 -23.22 -33.50 8.51
C VAL A 434 -21.74 -33.65 8.14
N ASP A 435 -20.85 -33.24 9.03
CA ASP A 435 -19.42 -33.07 8.75
C ASP A 435 -18.61 -34.38 8.87
N ASP A 436 -18.95 -35.28 9.81
CA ASP A 436 -18.20 -36.52 10.12
C ASP A 436 -18.05 -37.52 8.95
N GLU A 437 -18.96 -37.47 7.96
CA GLU A 437 -18.88 -38.33 6.77
C GLU A 437 -17.88 -37.85 5.70
N MET A 438 -17.35 -36.64 5.85
CA MET A 438 -16.41 -36.03 4.92
C MET A 438 -14.98 -36.12 5.47
N HIS A 439 -13.97 -35.94 4.61
CA HIS A 439 -12.59 -35.83 5.07
C HIS A 439 -12.26 -34.43 5.64
N TYR A 440 -12.95 -33.40 5.15
CA TYR A 440 -12.90 -32.05 5.68
C TYR A 440 -14.23 -31.35 5.38
N ALA A 441 -14.59 -30.40 6.22
CA ALA A 441 -15.76 -29.54 6.05
C ALA A 441 -15.31 -28.12 5.74
N LEU A 442 -15.95 -27.50 4.76
CA LEU A 442 -15.75 -26.09 4.41
C LEU A 442 -16.91 -25.25 4.95
N ASP A 443 -16.57 -24.21 5.70
CA ASP A 443 -17.48 -23.10 5.97
C ASP A 443 -17.23 -21.98 4.95
N GLU A 444 -18.15 -21.82 4.01
CA GLU A 444 -18.08 -20.77 2.99
C GLU A 444 -18.12 -19.35 3.57
N LYS A 445 -18.76 -19.13 4.72
CA LYS A 445 -18.90 -17.79 5.33
C LYS A 445 -17.63 -17.36 6.04
N GLN A 446 -16.97 -18.30 6.72
CA GLN A 446 -15.75 -18.02 7.46
C GLN A 446 -14.48 -18.30 6.63
N HIS A 447 -14.62 -18.89 5.44
CA HIS A 447 -13.51 -19.44 4.66
C HIS A 447 -12.59 -20.36 5.49
N ALA A 448 -13.20 -21.04 6.47
CA ALA A 448 -12.53 -21.96 7.37
C ALA A 448 -12.69 -23.39 6.85
N LEU A 449 -11.62 -24.17 6.96
CA LEU A 449 -11.60 -25.56 6.56
C LEU A 449 -11.20 -26.40 7.76
N GLU A 450 -12.11 -27.25 8.22
CA GLU A 450 -11.90 -28.08 9.39
C GLU A 450 -11.67 -29.54 8.93
N PRO A 451 -10.48 -30.12 9.19
CA PRO A 451 -10.23 -31.52 8.90
C PRO A 451 -10.90 -32.42 9.94
N THR A 452 -11.70 -33.37 9.45
CA THR A 452 -12.36 -34.38 10.30
C THR A 452 -11.35 -35.45 10.74
N ASP A 453 -11.74 -36.30 11.70
CA ASP A 453 -10.92 -37.42 12.14
C ASP A 453 -10.58 -38.36 10.97
N GLN A 454 -11.53 -38.61 10.06
CA GLN A 454 -11.29 -39.39 8.85
C GLN A 454 -10.26 -38.74 7.92
N GLY A 455 -10.27 -37.42 7.81
CA GLY A 455 -9.28 -36.67 7.03
C GLY A 455 -7.88 -36.74 7.63
N ARG A 456 -7.77 -36.59 8.96
CA ARG A 456 -6.49 -36.67 9.69
C ARG A 456 -5.85 -38.05 9.55
N GLU A 457 -6.65 -39.11 9.72
CA GLU A 457 -6.17 -40.49 9.55
C GLU A 457 -5.73 -40.76 8.11
N PHE A 458 -6.45 -40.24 7.11
CA PHE A 458 -6.08 -40.38 5.71
C PHE A 458 -4.75 -39.68 5.40
N ILE A 459 -4.55 -38.44 5.88
CA ILE A 459 -3.30 -37.70 5.67
C ILE A 459 -2.13 -38.45 6.32
N ALA A 460 -2.28 -38.92 7.56
CA ALA A 460 -1.23 -39.67 8.27
C ALA A 460 -0.80 -40.92 7.48
N ARG A 461 -1.77 -41.72 7.02
CA ARG A 461 -1.49 -42.89 6.16
C ARG A 461 -0.86 -42.51 4.82
N ALA A 462 -1.28 -41.40 4.22
CA ALA A 462 -0.77 -40.94 2.93
C ALA A 462 0.66 -40.38 3.04
N ALA A 463 1.00 -39.71 4.14
CA ALA A 463 2.32 -39.17 4.44
C ALA A 463 3.31 -40.24 4.95
N GLY A 464 2.82 -41.40 5.39
CA GLY A 464 3.66 -42.44 6.00
C GLY A 464 4.08 -42.11 7.42
N GLU A 465 3.29 -41.29 8.12
CA GLU A 465 3.57 -40.78 9.46
C GLU A 465 2.50 -41.26 10.47
N ASP A 466 2.83 -41.21 11.75
CA ASP A 466 1.95 -41.64 12.83
C ASP A 466 0.83 -40.62 13.08
N VAL A 467 -0.39 -41.08 13.40
CA VAL A 467 -1.58 -40.22 13.58
C VAL A 467 -1.36 -39.20 14.72
N ASN A 468 -0.60 -39.60 15.73
CA ASN A 468 -0.25 -38.77 16.89
C ASN A 468 0.72 -37.61 16.59
N LEU A 469 1.33 -37.60 15.39
CA LEU A 469 2.20 -36.50 14.97
C LEU A 469 1.40 -35.21 14.65
N PHE A 470 0.11 -35.34 14.34
CA PHE A 470 -0.79 -34.23 14.02
C PHE A 470 -1.58 -33.70 15.23
N ILE A 471 -1.35 -34.28 16.42
CA ILE A 471 -1.92 -33.80 17.67
C ILE A 471 -0.92 -32.85 18.32
N LEU A 472 -1.36 -31.60 18.56
CA LEU A 472 -0.58 -30.61 19.28
C LEU A 472 -0.50 -31.02 20.77
N PRO A 473 0.71 -31.17 21.34
CA PRO A 473 0.83 -31.37 22.78
C PRO A 473 0.43 -30.09 23.53
N ASP A 474 -0.21 -30.24 24.69
CA ASP A 474 -0.46 -29.10 25.58
C ASP A 474 0.86 -28.68 26.22
N VAL A 475 1.46 -27.62 25.68
CA VAL A 475 2.75 -27.09 26.14
C VAL A 475 2.66 -26.64 27.60
N GLY A 476 1.50 -26.13 28.04
CA GLY A 476 1.28 -25.67 29.40
C GLY A 476 1.28 -26.82 30.40
N GLU A 477 0.56 -27.90 30.09
CA GLU A 477 0.51 -29.09 30.96
C GLU A 477 1.86 -29.81 31.00
N GLU A 478 2.53 -29.99 29.85
CA GLU A 478 3.83 -30.66 29.77
C GLU A 478 4.96 -29.82 30.40
N THR A 479 4.99 -28.50 30.21
CA THR A 479 5.96 -27.66 30.94
C THR A 479 5.69 -27.64 32.45
N ALA A 480 4.43 -27.65 32.89
CA ALA A 480 4.09 -27.76 34.31
C ALA A 480 4.48 -29.13 34.89
N ARG A 481 4.40 -30.20 34.09
CA ARG A 481 4.90 -31.52 34.46
C ARG A 481 6.43 -31.52 34.59
N LEU A 482 7.16 -31.00 33.60
CA LEU A 482 8.63 -30.90 33.62
C LEU A 482 9.13 -30.08 34.82
N LYS A 483 8.44 -28.98 35.16
CA LYS A 483 8.74 -28.19 36.36
C LYS A 483 8.54 -28.97 37.66
N ARG A 484 7.46 -29.76 37.78
CA ARG A 484 7.22 -30.63 38.95
C ARG A 484 8.28 -31.72 39.08
N GLU A 485 8.69 -32.34 37.97
CA GLU A 485 9.77 -33.33 37.94
C GLU A 485 11.11 -32.70 38.35
N TYR A 486 11.41 -31.49 37.86
CA TYR A 486 12.56 -30.69 38.27
C TYR A 486 12.57 -30.39 39.77
N GLU A 487 11.47 -29.92 40.34
CA GLU A 487 11.35 -29.66 41.79
C GLU A 487 11.55 -30.93 42.62
N GLY A 488 10.97 -32.06 42.19
CA GLY A 488 11.15 -33.35 42.84
C GLY A 488 12.60 -33.86 42.80
N HIS A 489 13.31 -33.65 41.70
CA HIS A 489 14.73 -34.01 41.55
C HIS A 489 15.63 -33.07 42.37
N LYS A 490 15.33 -31.77 42.37
CA LYS A 490 15.99 -30.76 43.18
C LYS A 490 15.92 -31.13 44.67
N GLN A 491 14.73 -31.50 45.18
CA GLN A 491 14.53 -31.90 46.58
C GLN A 491 15.38 -33.12 46.97
N LYS A 492 15.37 -34.18 46.16
CA LYS A 492 16.18 -35.39 46.39
C LYS A 492 17.68 -35.09 46.36
N MET A 493 18.12 -34.15 45.53
CA MET A 493 19.52 -33.71 45.49
C MET A 493 19.92 -32.94 46.75
N TYR A 494 19.07 -32.05 47.26
CA TYR A 494 19.30 -31.39 48.56
C TYR A 494 19.46 -32.40 49.70
N GLU A 495 18.56 -33.39 49.78
CA GLU A 495 18.60 -34.44 50.82
C GLU A 495 19.88 -35.28 50.70
N SER A 496 20.22 -35.74 49.50
CA SER A 496 21.41 -36.59 49.28
C SER A 496 22.76 -35.90 49.49
N ILE A 497 22.84 -34.57 49.32
CA ILE A 497 24.07 -33.80 49.59
C ILE A 497 24.15 -33.40 51.08
N ARG A 498 23.00 -33.23 51.75
CA ARG A 498 22.93 -32.92 53.19
C ARG A 498 23.40 -34.09 54.05
N ASP A 499 23.04 -35.32 53.69
CA ASP A 499 23.35 -36.55 54.46
C ASP A 499 24.78 -37.08 54.25
N ARG A 500 25.60 -36.39 53.44
CA ARG A 500 26.98 -36.78 53.17
C ARG A 500 27.96 -36.25 54.21
N GLU A 501 28.39 -37.10 55.14
CA GLU A 501 29.38 -36.75 56.17
C GLU A 501 30.83 -36.63 55.64
N ASP A 502 31.09 -36.99 54.38
CA ASP A 502 32.43 -37.09 53.79
C ASP A 502 33.00 -35.79 53.19
N LEU A 503 32.23 -34.69 53.19
CA LEU A 503 32.58 -33.42 52.55
C LEU A 503 32.57 -32.24 53.54
N SER A 504 33.48 -31.27 53.41
CA SER A 504 33.43 -29.99 54.14
C SER A 504 32.28 -29.10 53.62
N GLU A 505 31.82 -28.14 54.43
CA GLU A 505 30.67 -27.27 54.08
C GLU A 505 30.86 -26.56 52.73
N GLU A 506 32.01 -25.91 52.49
CA GLU A 506 32.33 -25.25 51.20
C GLU A 506 32.27 -26.20 49.99
N LYS A 507 32.71 -27.46 50.16
CA LYS A 507 32.70 -28.46 49.08
C LYS A 507 31.31 -29.02 48.81
N ARG A 508 30.44 -29.08 49.83
CA ARG A 508 29.02 -29.45 49.65
C ARG A 508 28.29 -28.37 48.86
N GLU A 509 28.55 -27.11 49.16
CA GLU A 509 27.93 -25.97 48.49
C GLU A 509 28.35 -25.86 47.01
N HIS A 510 29.65 -25.94 46.72
CA HIS A 510 30.14 -25.90 45.33
C HIS A 510 29.65 -27.10 44.48
N LYS A 511 29.49 -28.28 45.10
CA LYS A 511 28.94 -29.45 44.41
C LYS A 511 27.44 -29.28 44.13
N LEU A 512 26.69 -28.79 45.12
CA LEU A 512 25.27 -28.48 44.99
C LEU A 512 25.03 -27.45 43.87
N GLN A 513 25.82 -26.38 43.82
CA GLN A 513 25.72 -25.36 42.77
C GLN A 513 25.99 -25.95 41.36
N ASN A 514 27.02 -26.79 41.22
CA ASN A 514 27.32 -27.43 39.93
C ASN A 514 26.22 -28.40 39.49
N ASP A 515 25.74 -29.24 40.41
CA ASP A 515 24.72 -30.24 40.07
C ASP A 515 23.36 -29.56 39.79
N LEU A 516 23.02 -28.46 40.49
CA LEU A 516 21.84 -27.63 40.18
C LEU A 516 21.94 -26.97 38.80
N ARG A 517 23.14 -26.53 38.40
CA ARG A 517 23.37 -25.98 37.05
C ARG A 517 23.15 -27.03 35.96
N VAL A 518 23.61 -28.26 36.18
CA VAL A 518 23.37 -29.37 35.24
C VAL A 518 21.87 -29.68 35.14
N LEU A 519 21.17 -29.74 36.28
CA LEU A 519 19.73 -30.01 36.32
C LEU A 519 18.90 -28.91 35.62
N LYS A 520 19.29 -27.64 35.79
CA LYS A 520 18.66 -26.51 35.10
C LYS A 520 18.90 -26.58 33.59
N ASN A 521 20.13 -26.88 33.16
CA ASN A 521 20.45 -27.04 31.74
C ASN A 521 19.65 -28.18 31.11
N THR A 522 19.43 -29.30 31.81
CA THR A 522 18.60 -30.39 31.30
C THR A 522 17.13 -29.99 31.16
N LEU A 523 16.58 -29.25 32.13
CA LEU A 523 15.21 -28.73 32.05
C LEU A 523 15.06 -27.77 30.86
N ASP A 524 16.02 -26.87 30.67
CA ASP A 524 16.03 -25.92 29.56
C ASP A 524 16.13 -26.65 28.21
N GLU A 525 16.92 -27.73 28.13
CA GLU A 525 17.04 -28.54 26.93
C GLU A 525 15.74 -29.33 26.61
N GLU A 526 15.12 -29.94 27.61
CA GLU A 526 13.83 -30.64 27.45
C GLU A 526 12.69 -29.68 27.10
N THR A 527 12.67 -28.52 27.74
CA THR A 527 11.72 -27.45 27.44
C THR A 527 11.92 -26.97 26.00
N ARG A 528 13.16 -26.71 25.56
CA ARG A 528 13.47 -26.37 24.16
C ARG A 528 13.05 -27.45 23.18
N LYS A 529 13.27 -28.73 23.49
CA LYS A 529 12.82 -29.86 22.65
C LYS A 529 11.30 -29.90 22.54
N LEU A 530 10.58 -29.65 23.63
CA LEU A 530 9.11 -29.57 23.64
C LEU A 530 8.61 -28.43 22.74
N TYR A 531 9.15 -27.22 22.91
CA TYR A 531 8.81 -26.07 22.05
C TYR A 531 9.18 -26.29 20.58
N SER A 532 10.33 -26.90 20.30
CA SER A 532 10.74 -27.24 18.93
C SER A 532 9.78 -28.25 18.29
N THR A 533 9.37 -29.27 19.04
CA THR A 533 8.44 -30.30 18.55
C THR A 533 7.04 -29.71 18.32
N TYR A 534 6.59 -28.85 19.23
CA TYR A 534 5.33 -28.12 19.08
C TYR A 534 5.34 -27.22 17.84
N SER A 535 6.40 -26.42 17.66
CA SER A 535 6.57 -25.52 16.52
C SER A 535 6.58 -26.29 15.20
N GLU A 536 7.30 -27.41 15.12
CA GLU A 536 7.34 -28.23 13.91
C GLU A 536 5.95 -28.80 13.55
N ARG A 537 5.21 -29.31 14.54
CA ARG A 537 3.86 -29.86 14.33
C ARG A 537 2.85 -28.78 13.95
N ALA A 538 2.89 -27.63 14.62
CA ALA A 538 2.03 -26.49 14.32
C ALA A 538 2.23 -25.98 12.89
N GLU A 539 3.48 -25.82 12.47
CA GLU A 539 3.82 -25.41 11.10
C GLU A 539 3.36 -26.43 10.04
N ARG A 540 3.42 -27.73 10.33
CA ARG A 540 2.91 -28.77 9.42
C ARG A 540 1.38 -28.73 9.29
N LEU A 541 0.68 -28.59 10.42
CA LEU A 541 -0.78 -28.48 10.44
C LEU A 541 -1.22 -27.24 9.63
N HIS A 542 -0.54 -26.13 9.85
CA HIS A 542 -0.75 -24.89 9.12
C HIS A 542 -0.55 -25.07 7.61
N ALA A 543 0.57 -25.70 7.20
CA ALA A 543 0.86 -25.96 5.80
C ALA A 543 -0.22 -26.83 5.12
N ILE A 544 -0.76 -27.83 5.83
CA ILE A 544 -1.86 -28.68 5.35
C ILE A 544 -3.13 -27.85 5.16
N GLU A 545 -3.50 -27.04 6.15
CA GLU A 545 -4.68 -26.18 6.09
C GLU A 545 -4.61 -25.22 4.90
N GLN A 546 -3.47 -24.55 4.71
CA GLN A 546 -3.26 -23.63 3.59
C GLN A 546 -3.28 -24.34 2.23
N LEU A 547 -2.71 -25.55 2.12
CA LEU A 547 -2.84 -26.36 0.91
C LEU A 547 -4.29 -26.74 0.64
N LEU A 548 -5.04 -27.19 1.66
CA LEU A 548 -6.44 -27.53 1.49
C LEU A 548 -7.26 -26.32 1.02
N LYS A 549 -7.06 -25.14 1.62
CA LYS A 549 -7.65 -23.87 1.15
C LYS A 549 -7.27 -23.58 -0.30
N ALA A 550 -5.99 -23.68 -0.67
CA ALA A 550 -5.51 -23.45 -2.04
C ALA A 550 -6.16 -24.39 -3.07
N TYR A 551 -6.40 -25.66 -2.73
CA TYR A 551 -7.02 -26.65 -3.63
C TYR A 551 -8.55 -26.54 -3.73
N THR A 552 -9.22 -25.99 -2.71
CA THR A 552 -10.68 -25.98 -2.58
C THR A 552 -11.31 -24.63 -2.91
N LEU A 553 -10.73 -23.54 -2.44
CA LEU A 553 -11.30 -22.19 -2.53
C LEU A 553 -10.75 -21.39 -3.72
N TYR A 554 -9.49 -21.61 -4.11
CA TYR A 554 -8.80 -20.80 -5.10
C TYR A 554 -8.65 -21.54 -6.44
N GLU A 555 -9.12 -20.94 -7.52
CA GLU A 555 -9.01 -21.48 -8.87
C GLU A 555 -8.17 -20.59 -9.78
N ARG A 556 -7.47 -21.27 -10.68
CA ARG A 556 -6.70 -20.61 -11.72
C ARG A 556 -7.64 -19.92 -12.70
N ASP A 557 -7.21 -18.75 -13.17
CA ASP A 557 -7.89 -17.84 -14.09
C ASP A 557 -9.14 -17.13 -13.52
N THR A 558 -9.43 -17.32 -12.22
CA THR A 558 -10.51 -16.61 -11.51
C THR A 558 -9.94 -15.75 -10.38
N GLU A 559 -9.31 -16.35 -9.37
CA GLU A 559 -8.70 -15.63 -8.24
C GLU A 559 -7.20 -15.37 -8.44
N TYR A 560 -6.54 -16.14 -9.30
CA TYR A 560 -5.13 -15.94 -9.64
C TYR A 560 -4.83 -16.44 -11.05
N ILE A 561 -3.76 -15.93 -11.64
CA ILE A 561 -3.17 -16.45 -12.90
C ILE A 561 -1.72 -16.86 -12.67
N VAL A 562 -1.22 -17.75 -13.52
CA VAL A 562 0.20 -18.12 -13.54
C VAL A 562 0.84 -17.57 -14.80
N GLN A 563 1.75 -16.61 -14.62
CA GLN A 563 2.45 -15.93 -15.72
C GLN A 563 3.94 -15.81 -15.37
N ASP A 564 4.82 -16.07 -16.34
CA ASP A 564 6.29 -16.07 -16.18
C ASP A 564 6.81 -16.95 -15.02
N GLY A 565 6.10 -18.06 -14.77
CA GLY A 565 6.43 -18.97 -13.66
C GLY A 565 6.23 -18.33 -12.29
N LYS A 566 5.29 -17.39 -12.14
CA LYS A 566 4.85 -16.78 -10.87
C LYS A 566 3.33 -16.76 -10.79
N VAL A 567 2.80 -16.90 -9.58
CA VAL A 567 1.38 -16.71 -9.28
C VAL A 567 1.11 -15.21 -9.12
N GLN A 568 0.11 -14.68 -9.81
CA GLN A 568 -0.31 -13.28 -9.69
C GLN A 568 -1.80 -13.25 -9.34
N ILE A 569 -2.16 -12.47 -8.33
CA ILE A 569 -3.54 -12.35 -7.84
C ILE A 569 -4.38 -11.59 -8.86
N VAL A 570 -5.61 -12.03 -9.08
CA VAL A 570 -6.60 -11.30 -9.86
C VAL A 570 -7.65 -10.77 -8.90
N ASP A 571 -7.87 -9.46 -8.90
CA ASP A 571 -9.01 -8.87 -8.21
C ASP A 571 -10.30 -9.35 -8.88
N THR A 572 -11.15 -10.02 -8.12
CA THR A 572 -12.41 -10.59 -8.62
C THR A 572 -13.42 -9.53 -9.07
N HIS A 573 -13.35 -8.32 -8.50
CA HIS A 573 -14.29 -7.24 -8.84
C HIS A 573 -13.89 -6.51 -10.12
N THR A 574 -12.59 -6.30 -10.30
CA THR A 574 -12.05 -5.49 -11.41
C THR A 574 -11.41 -6.33 -12.53
N GLY A 575 -11.15 -7.61 -12.30
CA GLY A 575 -10.39 -8.48 -13.21
C GLY A 575 -8.93 -8.03 -13.41
N ARG A 576 -8.42 -7.14 -12.53
CA ARG A 576 -7.06 -6.60 -12.60
C ARG A 576 -6.07 -7.59 -12.01
N VAL A 577 -4.95 -7.77 -12.69
CA VAL A 577 -3.82 -8.50 -12.15
C VAL A 577 -3.06 -7.59 -11.18
N LEU A 578 -3.05 -7.95 -9.90
CA LEU A 578 -2.37 -7.23 -8.84
C LEU A 578 -0.92 -7.71 -8.74
N SER A 579 -0.09 -7.26 -9.68
CA SER A 579 1.34 -7.57 -9.71
C SER A 579 2.03 -7.09 -8.43
N GLY A 580 2.77 -7.98 -7.76
CA GLY A 580 3.50 -7.67 -6.52
C GLY A 580 2.72 -7.93 -5.23
N ARG A 581 1.41 -8.23 -5.30
CA ARG A 581 0.63 -8.66 -4.13
C ARG A 581 0.70 -10.18 -3.96
N ARG A 582 0.70 -10.64 -2.70
CA ARG A 582 0.66 -12.05 -2.32
C ARG A 582 -0.45 -12.31 -1.31
N TYR A 583 -0.92 -13.54 -1.26
CA TYR A 583 -1.84 -13.99 -0.21
C TYR A 583 -1.05 -14.19 1.09
N SER A 584 -1.62 -13.74 2.20
CA SER A 584 -1.02 -13.80 3.53
C SER A 584 -0.90 -15.25 4.05
N ASP A 585 -0.23 -15.41 5.18
CA ASP A 585 -0.35 -16.61 6.02
C ASP A 585 0.04 -17.94 5.35
N GLY A 586 0.99 -17.90 4.41
CA GLY A 586 1.47 -19.10 3.71
C GLY A 586 0.56 -19.58 2.57
N LEU A 587 -0.61 -18.96 2.36
CA LEU A 587 -1.55 -19.35 1.31
C LEU A 587 -0.98 -19.16 -0.10
N HIS A 588 -0.21 -18.09 -0.33
CA HIS A 588 0.40 -17.85 -1.63
C HIS A 588 1.42 -18.95 -1.98
N GLN A 589 2.21 -19.35 -0.99
CA GLN A 589 3.18 -20.43 -1.08
C GLN A 589 2.48 -21.77 -1.35
N ALA A 590 1.33 -22.01 -0.71
CA ALA A 590 0.50 -23.17 -0.98
C ALA A 590 -0.06 -23.19 -2.42
N ILE A 591 -0.47 -22.04 -2.97
CA ILE A 591 -0.92 -21.92 -4.38
C ILE A 591 0.26 -22.10 -5.35
N GLU A 592 1.43 -21.53 -5.06
CA GLU A 592 2.65 -21.77 -5.84
C GLU A 592 3.01 -23.25 -5.86
N ALA A 593 2.99 -23.91 -4.70
CA ALA A 593 3.23 -25.34 -4.57
C ALA A 593 2.19 -26.14 -5.36
N LYS A 594 0.89 -25.83 -5.24
CA LYS A 594 -0.21 -26.45 -5.99
C LYS A 594 0.05 -26.42 -7.50
N GLU A 595 0.36 -25.26 -8.06
CA GLU A 595 0.61 -25.05 -9.50
C GLU A 595 1.98 -25.57 -9.97
N GLY A 596 2.84 -26.04 -9.06
CA GLY A 596 4.19 -26.52 -9.39
C GLY A 596 5.15 -25.40 -9.76
N VAL A 597 4.87 -24.19 -9.28
CA VAL A 597 5.73 -23.01 -9.38
C VAL A 597 6.78 -23.06 -8.27
N LYS A 598 7.95 -22.45 -8.48
CA LYS A 598 8.99 -22.35 -7.44
C LYS A 598 8.42 -21.60 -6.24
N VAL A 599 8.23 -22.30 -5.12
CA VAL A 599 7.72 -21.71 -3.88
C VAL A 599 8.71 -20.65 -3.39
N GLN A 600 8.23 -19.42 -3.30
CA GLN A 600 9.01 -18.30 -2.83
C GLN A 600 9.03 -18.31 -1.29
N ALA A 601 10.12 -17.83 -0.68
CA ALA A 601 10.21 -17.70 0.76
C ALA A 601 9.04 -16.88 1.32
N ALA A 602 8.66 -17.18 2.57
CA ALA A 602 7.70 -16.36 3.31
C ALA A 602 8.12 -14.89 3.26
N THR A 603 7.13 -14.02 3.09
CA THR A 603 7.36 -12.59 3.03
C THR A 603 7.06 -11.98 4.38
N GLN A 604 7.96 -11.13 4.86
CA GLN A 604 7.77 -10.30 6.04
C GLN A 604 7.48 -8.86 5.62
N THR A 605 6.64 -8.18 6.39
CA THR A 605 6.39 -6.74 6.25
C THR A 605 7.62 -5.96 6.72
N TYR A 606 8.23 -5.20 5.83
CA TYR A 606 9.32 -4.27 6.16
C TYR A 606 8.79 -2.88 6.50
N ALA A 607 7.73 -2.46 5.80
CA ALA A 607 7.15 -1.14 5.98
C ALA A 607 5.67 -1.19 5.62
N THR A 608 4.84 -0.46 6.36
CA THR A 608 3.41 -0.34 6.10
C THR A 608 2.96 1.08 6.42
N ILE A 609 1.98 1.61 5.68
CA ILE A 609 1.26 2.85 6.00
C ILE A 609 -0.14 2.83 5.39
N THR A 610 -1.14 3.34 6.11
CA THR A 610 -2.46 3.59 5.53
C THR A 610 -2.46 4.86 4.69
N LEU A 611 -3.27 4.90 3.62
CA LEU A 611 -3.42 6.12 2.82
C LEU A 611 -3.90 7.30 3.68
N GLN A 612 -4.76 7.02 4.66
CA GLN A 612 -5.24 8.00 5.63
C GLN A 612 -4.08 8.72 6.34
N ASN A 613 -3.21 7.95 7.00
CA ASN A 613 -2.09 8.51 7.75
C ASN A 613 -1.03 9.12 6.82
N TYR A 614 -0.85 8.59 5.62
CA TYR A 614 0.00 9.21 4.61
C TYR A 614 -0.45 10.64 4.25
N PHE A 615 -1.74 10.84 3.95
CA PHE A 615 -2.25 12.15 3.58
C PHE A 615 -2.39 13.13 4.75
N ARG A 616 -2.49 12.62 5.99
CA ARG A 616 -2.46 13.45 7.22
C ARG A 616 -1.11 14.13 7.45
N MET A 617 -0.03 13.65 6.84
CA MET A 617 1.28 14.29 6.94
C MET A 617 1.41 15.59 6.13
N TYR A 618 0.49 15.87 5.21
CA TYR A 618 0.54 17.10 4.44
C TYR A 618 0.09 18.29 5.29
N SER A 619 0.89 19.36 5.32
CA SER A 619 0.52 20.61 6.01
C SER A 619 -0.83 21.14 5.51
N LYS A 620 -1.07 21.02 4.20
CA LYS A 620 -2.33 21.39 3.57
C LYS A 620 -2.79 20.32 2.58
N LEU A 621 -3.98 19.78 2.79
CA LEU A 621 -4.60 18.77 1.95
C LEU A 621 -5.88 19.32 1.34
N ALA A 622 -6.05 19.17 0.03
CA ALA A 622 -7.23 19.57 -0.72
C ALA A 622 -7.70 18.45 -1.64
N GLY A 623 -8.96 18.49 -2.06
CA GLY A 623 -9.52 17.44 -2.91
C GLY A 623 -10.63 17.94 -3.82
N MET A 624 -10.77 17.30 -4.98
CA MET A 624 -11.88 17.58 -5.89
C MET A 624 -12.58 16.29 -6.28
N THR A 625 -13.91 16.31 -6.34
CA THR A 625 -14.71 15.19 -6.82
C THR A 625 -16.10 15.66 -7.25
N GLY A 626 -16.88 14.77 -7.88
CA GLY A 626 -18.28 15.07 -8.24
C GLY A 626 -19.29 14.65 -7.19
N THR A 627 -18.84 13.93 -6.16
CA THR A 627 -19.70 13.23 -5.20
C THR A 627 -19.01 13.05 -3.84
N ALA A 628 -18.86 14.12 -3.06
CA ALA A 628 -18.24 14.08 -1.72
C ALA A 628 -19.23 14.28 -0.57
N GLU A 629 -20.37 14.92 -0.80
CA GLU A 629 -21.34 15.30 0.23
C GLU A 629 -21.79 14.11 1.09
N THR A 630 -21.92 12.93 0.48
CA THR A 630 -22.32 11.70 1.18
C THR A 630 -21.33 11.27 2.28
N GLU A 631 -20.04 11.59 2.10
CA GLU A 631 -18.94 11.19 3.01
C GLU A 631 -18.32 12.41 3.73
N ALA A 632 -19.01 13.56 3.74
CA ALA A 632 -18.49 14.79 4.35
C ALA A 632 -18.12 14.61 5.83
N GLU A 633 -18.87 13.79 6.56
CA GLU A 633 -18.56 13.47 7.97
C GLU A 633 -17.27 12.65 8.11
N GLU A 634 -16.99 11.72 7.17
CA GLU A 634 -15.76 10.93 7.15
C GLU A 634 -14.56 11.83 6.84
N PHE A 635 -14.66 12.71 5.83
CA PHE A 635 -13.60 13.64 5.47
C PHE A 635 -13.23 14.60 6.61
N HIS A 636 -14.23 15.18 7.27
CA HIS A 636 -13.98 16.09 8.39
C HIS A 636 -13.38 15.35 9.60
N LYS A 637 -13.86 14.14 9.94
CA LYS A 637 -13.35 13.40 11.10
C LYS A 637 -11.90 12.94 10.92
N ILE A 638 -11.57 12.40 9.74
CA ILE A 638 -10.26 11.79 9.46
C ILE A 638 -9.24 12.84 9.02
N TYR A 639 -9.60 13.71 8.08
CA TYR A 639 -8.67 14.61 7.39
C TYR A 639 -8.86 16.09 7.72
N LYS A 640 -9.86 16.44 8.55
CA LYS A 640 -10.20 17.85 8.87
C LYS A 640 -10.56 18.70 7.65
N MET A 641 -11.06 18.06 6.59
CA MET A 641 -11.48 18.73 5.36
C MET A 641 -13.01 18.90 5.34
N ASP A 642 -13.46 20.12 5.05
CA ASP A 642 -14.87 20.40 4.82
C ASP A 642 -15.24 20.18 3.33
N VAL A 643 -16.47 19.72 3.06
CA VAL A 643 -16.98 19.54 1.71
C VAL A 643 -17.84 20.73 1.31
N VAL A 644 -17.45 21.42 0.24
CA VAL A 644 -18.19 22.55 -0.34
C VAL A 644 -18.79 22.11 -1.67
N VAL A 645 -20.12 22.21 -1.82
CA VAL A 645 -20.79 21.85 -3.09
C VAL A 645 -20.86 23.07 -3.97
N VAL A 646 -19.98 23.12 -4.96
CA VAL A 646 -19.88 24.24 -5.89
C VAL A 646 -21.06 24.20 -6.86
N PRO A 647 -21.75 25.33 -7.11
CA PRO A 647 -22.85 25.38 -8.05
C PRO A 647 -22.39 25.04 -9.48
N THR A 648 -23.28 24.42 -10.26
CA THR A 648 -23.04 24.13 -11.68
C THR A 648 -23.11 25.41 -12.51
N ASN A 649 -22.23 25.57 -13.51
CA ASN A 649 -22.26 26.71 -14.42
C ASN A 649 -23.61 26.85 -15.15
N LYS A 650 -24.21 25.72 -15.53
CA LYS A 650 -25.53 25.63 -16.15
C LYS A 650 -26.40 24.64 -15.38
N PRO A 651 -27.73 24.87 -15.27
CA PRO A 651 -28.62 23.96 -14.57
C PRO A 651 -28.68 22.60 -15.27
N ILE A 652 -28.74 21.53 -14.47
CA ILE A 652 -28.80 20.15 -14.97
C ILE A 652 -30.16 19.91 -15.64
N ALA A 653 -30.14 19.51 -16.91
CA ALA A 653 -31.34 19.21 -17.71
C ALA A 653 -31.57 17.69 -17.90
N ARG A 654 -30.88 16.85 -17.12
CA ARG A 654 -31.01 15.38 -17.15
C ARG A 654 -32.27 14.92 -16.43
N GLU A 655 -32.99 13.99 -17.03
CA GLU A 655 -34.11 13.29 -16.41
C GLU A 655 -33.62 12.00 -15.73
N ASP A 656 -33.77 11.93 -14.40
CA ASP A 656 -33.47 10.73 -13.62
C ASP A 656 -34.77 9.95 -13.38
N LEU A 657 -34.93 8.83 -14.07
CA LEU A 657 -36.11 7.96 -13.98
C LEU A 657 -36.04 7.05 -12.75
N ASP A 658 -37.22 6.63 -12.28
CA ASP A 658 -37.37 5.67 -11.19
C ASP A 658 -36.81 4.29 -11.54
N ASP A 659 -36.41 3.55 -10.51
CA ASP A 659 -35.83 2.22 -10.63
C ASP A 659 -36.87 1.19 -11.06
N LEU A 660 -36.48 0.34 -12.01
CA LEU A 660 -37.27 -0.80 -12.46
C LEU A 660 -36.81 -2.05 -11.72
N VAL A 661 -37.68 -2.60 -10.87
CA VAL A 661 -37.37 -3.77 -10.04
C VAL A 661 -38.02 -5.03 -10.62
N PHE A 662 -37.21 -6.08 -10.78
CA PHE A 662 -37.57 -7.37 -11.36
C PHE A 662 -37.42 -8.50 -10.33
N ARG A 663 -38.10 -9.63 -10.59
CA ARG A 663 -38.03 -10.81 -9.71
C ARG A 663 -36.70 -11.55 -9.88
N SER A 664 -36.30 -11.78 -11.13
CA SER A 664 -35.12 -12.57 -11.49
C SER A 664 -34.07 -11.76 -12.26
N LYS A 665 -32.79 -12.16 -12.17
CA LYS A 665 -31.70 -11.55 -12.98
C LYS A 665 -31.96 -11.71 -14.49
N ARG A 666 -32.61 -12.80 -14.91
CA ARG A 666 -32.89 -13.08 -16.32
C ARG A 666 -33.90 -12.09 -16.93
N GLU A 667 -34.98 -11.80 -16.21
CA GLU A 667 -35.96 -10.77 -16.61
C GLU A 667 -35.29 -9.40 -16.71
N LYS A 668 -34.53 -9.03 -15.67
CA LYS A 668 -33.76 -7.78 -15.62
C LYS A 668 -32.89 -7.58 -16.87
N TYR A 669 -32.04 -8.57 -17.20
CA TYR A 669 -31.15 -8.46 -18.35
C TYR A 669 -31.89 -8.42 -19.68
N SER A 670 -33.03 -9.10 -19.80
CA SER A 670 -33.83 -9.05 -21.02
C SER A 670 -34.41 -7.64 -21.23
N ALA A 671 -34.99 -7.06 -20.17
CA ALA A 671 -35.51 -5.68 -20.19
C ALA A 671 -34.42 -4.62 -20.46
N VAL A 672 -33.21 -4.83 -19.95
CA VAL A 672 -32.06 -3.96 -20.25
C VAL A 672 -31.72 -3.99 -21.75
N ILE A 673 -31.69 -5.18 -22.36
CA ILE A 673 -31.37 -5.33 -23.79
C ILE A 673 -32.46 -4.69 -24.65
N ASP A 674 -33.73 -4.91 -24.34
CA ASP A 674 -34.86 -4.32 -25.07
C ASP A 674 -34.78 -2.79 -25.05
N LYS A 675 -34.39 -2.20 -23.90
CA LYS A 675 -34.19 -0.76 -23.77
C LYS A 675 -32.99 -0.25 -24.57
N ILE A 676 -31.88 -0.98 -24.57
CA ILE A 676 -30.70 -0.64 -25.38
C ILE A 676 -31.05 -0.64 -26.86
N GLU A 677 -31.82 -1.63 -27.32
CA GLU A 677 -32.30 -1.71 -28.71
C GLU A 677 -33.17 -0.50 -29.08
N GLU A 678 -34.10 -0.10 -28.20
CA GLU A 678 -34.94 1.08 -28.38
C GLU A 678 -34.12 2.37 -28.58
N TYR A 679 -33.10 2.60 -27.74
CA TYR A 679 -32.23 3.78 -27.87
C TYR A 679 -31.32 3.69 -29.10
N HIS A 680 -30.80 2.50 -29.40
CA HIS A 680 -29.93 2.27 -30.55
C HIS A 680 -30.67 2.54 -31.87
N ASP A 681 -31.92 2.09 -31.98
CA ASP A 681 -32.79 2.34 -33.14
C ASP A 681 -33.13 3.83 -33.32
N LYS A 682 -33.29 4.56 -32.21
CA LYS A 682 -33.41 6.04 -32.21
C LYS A 682 -32.09 6.72 -32.60
N GLY A 683 -30.96 6.01 -32.52
CA GLY A 683 -29.61 6.53 -32.72
C GLY A 683 -29.04 7.29 -31.52
N GLN A 684 -29.66 7.16 -30.34
CA GLN A 684 -29.20 7.77 -29.11
C GLN A 684 -28.02 6.96 -28.52
N PRO A 685 -26.92 7.61 -28.08
CA PRO A 685 -25.82 6.89 -27.43
C PRO A 685 -26.23 6.36 -26.06
N VAL A 686 -25.74 5.16 -25.72
CA VAL A 686 -26.06 4.47 -24.47
C VAL A 686 -24.78 4.08 -23.73
N LEU A 687 -24.71 4.41 -22.45
CA LEU A 687 -23.71 3.91 -21.51
C LEU A 687 -24.37 2.96 -20.50
N VAL A 688 -23.91 1.71 -20.48
CA VAL A 688 -24.41 0.66 -19.58
C VAL A 688 -23.40 0.44 -18.47
N GLY A 689 -23.76 0.73 -17.23
CA GLY A 689 -22.93 0.51 -16.05
C GLY A 689 -23.25 -0.81 -15.37
N THR A 690 -22.23 -1.65 -15.15
CA THR A 690 -22.35 -2.95 -14.47
C THR A 690 -21.45 -3.02 -13.24
N THR A 691 -21.79 -3.84 -12.24
CA THR A 691 -21.02 -4.02 -11.00
C THR A 691 -19.80 -4.95 -11.12
N SER A 692 -19.80 -5.87 -12.09
CA SER A 692 -18.71 -6.85 -12.27
C SER A 692 -18.38 -7.13 -13.73
N VAL A 693 -17.17 -7.63 -13.97
CA VAL A 693 -16.70 -8.05 -15.30
C VAL A 693 -17.55 -9.19 -15.85
N GLU A 694 -17.99 -10.11 -15.00
CA GLU A 694 -18.84 -11.23 -15.40
C GLU A 694 -20.19 -10.77 -15.98
N VAL A 695 -20.81 -9.76 -15.34
CA VAL A 695 -22.07 -9.17 -15.82
C VAL A 695 -21.85 -8.46 -17.15
N SER A 696 -20.77 -7.69 -17.28
CA SER A 696 -20.38 -7.03 -18.54
C SER A 696 -20.18 -8.02 -19.70
N GLU A 697 -19.47 -9.14 -19.47
CA GLU A 697 -19.28 -10.18 -20.47
C GLU A 697 -20.58 -10.92 -20.82
N THR A 698 -21.48 -11.07 -19.85
CA THR A 698 -22.80 -11.66 -20.07
C THR A 698 -23.66 -10.77 -20.96
N LEU A 699 -23.74 -9.47 -20.66
CA LEU A 699 -24.47 -8.49 -21.47
C LEU A 699 -23.85 -8.33 -22.86
N SER A 700 -22.51 -8.33 -22.96
CA SER A 700 -21.79 -8.35 -24.23
C SER A 700 -22.21 -9.54 -25.11
N ARG A 701 -22.28 -10.75 -24.54
CA ARG A 701 -22.76 -11.94 -25.27
C ARG A 701 -24.22 -11.80 -25.73
N MET A 702 -25.08 -11.19 -24.92
CA MET A 702 -26.48 -10.95 -25.28
C MET A 702 -26.61 -9.90 -26.39
N LEU A 703 -25.89 -8.79 -26.32
CA LEU A 703 -25.87 -7.76 -27.35
C LEU A 703 -25.30 -8.27 -28.69
N LYS A 704 -24.29 -9.16 -28.65
CA LYS A 704 -23.79 -9.84 -29.88
C LYS A 704 -24.89 -10.69 -30.54
N ARG A 705 -25.74 -11.35 -29.75
CA ARG A 705 -26.89 -12.11 -30.28
C ARG A 705 -27.94 -11.20 -30.89
N ALA A 706 -28.18 -10.04 -30.27
CA ALA A 706 -29.05 -8.98 -30.79
C ALA A 706 -28.44 -8.20 -32.00
N ARG A 707 -27.20 -8.52 -32.41
CA ARG A 707 -26.47 -7.88 -33.51
C ARG A 707 -26.17 -6.38 -33.31
N ILE A 708 -26.11 -5.94 -32.06
CA ILE A 708 -25.78 -4.56 -31.70
C ILE A 708 -24.26 -4.44 -31.52
N GLN A 709 -23.61 -3.53 -32.26
CA GLN A 709 -22.20 -3.21 -32.06
C GLN A 709 -22.00 -2.46 -30.76
N HIS A 710 -21.06 -2.92 -29.93
CA HIS A 710 -20.79 -2.33 -28.63
C HIS A 710 -19.32 -2.47 -28.24
N ASN A 711 -18.89 -1.60 -27.34
CA ASN A 711 -17.58 -1.66 -26.69
C ASN A 711 -17.72 -2.05 -25.23
N VAL A 712 -16.71 -2.75 -24.69
CA VAL A 712 -16.68 -3.15 -23.27
C VAL A 712 -15.43 -2.58 -22.62
N LEU A 713 -15.61 -1.88 -21.50
CA LEU A 713 -14.56 -1.28 -20.69
C LEU A 713 -14.44 -2.07 -19.38
N ASN A 714 -13.31 -2.76 -19.19
CA ASN A 714 -13.06 -3.68 -18.07
C ASN A 714 -11.95 -3.17 -17.12
N ALA A 715 -11.63 -1.87 -17.15
CA ALA A 715 -10.69 -1.20 -16.26
C ALA A 715 -9.27 -1.82 -16.22
N LYS A 716 -8.75 -2.37 -17.32
CA LYS A 716 -7.41 -3.01 -17.35
C LYS A 716 -6.30 -1.96 -17.52
N ARG A 717 -5.23 -2.04 -16.70
CA ARG A 717 -4.08 -1.09 -16.70
C ARG A 717 -3.49 -0.88 -18.10
N ASP A 718 -3.20 -1.95 -18.82
CA ASP A 718 -2.58 -1.89 -20.17
C ASP A 718 -3.50 -1.29 -21.25
N ARG A 719 -4.79 -1.09 -20.93
CA ARG A 719 -5.79 -0.56 -21.84
C ARG A 719 -6.33 0.80 -21.42
N ALA A 720 -5.84 1.44 -20.35
CA ALA A 720 -6.38 2.72 -19.88
C ALA A 720 -6.41 3.81 -20.96
N LYS A 721 -5.36 3.87 -21.80
CA LYS A 721 -5.32 4.76 -22.98
C LYS A 721 -6.40 4.41 -24.01
N GLN A 722 -6.53 3.13 -24.34
CA GLN A 722 -7.53 2.63 -25.29
C GLN A 722 -8.96 2.82 -24.76
N GLU A 723 -9.20 2.59 -23.47
CA GLU A 723 -10.47 2.83 -22.79
C GLU A 723 -10.83 4.31 -22.83
N SER A 724 -9.87 5.20 -22.56
CA SER A 724 -10.10 6.66 -22.65
C SER A 724 -10.49 7.09 -24.07
N LEU A 725 -9.86 6.51 -25.10
CA LEU A 725 -10.24 6.75 -26.51
C LEU A 725 -11.66 6.23 -26.80
N ILE A 726 -12.01 5.03 -26.34
CA ILE A 726 -13.36 4.47 -26.50
C ILE A 726 -14.40 5.35 -25.81
N VAL A 727 -14.12 5.84 -24.61
CA VAL A 727 -15.02 6.73 -23.84
C VAL A 727 -15.22 8.07 -24.54
N ALA A 728 -14.16 8.65 -25.10
CA ALA A 728 -14.26 9.88 -25.87
C ALA A 728 -15.17 9.73 -27.11
N GLU A 729 -15.24 8.52 -27.68
CA GLU A 729 -16.12 8.19 -28.81
C GLU A 729 -17.51 7.67 -28.40
N ALA A 730 -17.74 7.40 -27.11
CA ALA A 730 -18.99 6.84 -26.59
C ALA A 730 -20.19 7.78 -26.78
N GLY A 731 -19.94 9.08 -26.97
CA GLY A 731 -20.96 10.09 -27.25
C GLY A 731 -21.32 10.22 -28.72
N ARG A 732 -20.96 9.28 -29.61
CA ARG A 732 -21.33 9.28 -31.03
C ARG A 732 -22.71 8.66 -31.26
N ARG A 733 -23.36 9.02 -32.38
CA ARG A 733 -24.70 8.53 -32.73
C ARG A 733 -24.73 7.00 -32.79
N GLY A 734 -25.66 6.38 -32.08
CA GLY A 734 -25.82 4.91 -32.02
C GLY A 734 -24.71 4.16 -31.28
N ALA A 735 -23.78 4.84 -30.60
CA ALA A 735 -22.72 4.18 -29.86
C ALA A 735 -23.28 3.51 -28.59
N VAL A 736 -22.91 2.24 -28.38
CA VAL A 736 -23.26 1.47 -27.17
C VAL A 736 -21.97 1.09 -26.45
N THR A 737 -21.84 1.52 -25.20
CA THR A 737 -20.65 1.26 -24.38
C THR A 737 -21.05 0.62 -23.07
N ILE A 738 -20.42 -0.50 -22.72
CA ILE A 738 -20.58 -1.18 -21.43
C ILE A 738 -19.37 -0.85 -20.58
N ALA A 739 -19.59 -0.39 -19.35
CA ALA A 739 -18.54 -0.06 -18.40
C ALA A 739 -18.70 -0.86 -17.10
N THR A 740 -17.67 -1.60 -16.72
CA THR A 740 -17.60 -2.23 -15.40
C THR A 740 -17.21 -1.20 -14.36
N ASN A 741 -18.03 -1.03 -13.32
CA ASN A 741 -17.85 -0.10 -12.22
C ASN A 741 -17.52 1.31 -12.74
N MET A 742 -16.28 1.75 -12.50
CA MET A 742 -15.76 3.07 -12.84
C MET A 742 -14.79 3.06 -14.04
N ALA A 743 -14.87 2.06 -14.92
CA ALA A 743 -14.04 2.02 -16.13
C ALA A 743 -14.27 3.29 -16.99
N GLY A 744 -13.18 3.89 -17.51
CA GLY A 744 -13.26 5.16 -18.24
C GLY A 744 -13.39 6.43 -17.36
N ARG A 745 -13.09 6.34 -16.05
CA ARG A 745 -13.05 7.53 -15.18
C ARG A 745 -11.95 8.51 -15.56
N GLY A 746 -12.17 9.79 -15.26
CA GLY A 746 -11.28 10.89 -15.65
C GLY A 746 -11.37 11.31 -17.12
N THR A 747 -12.21 10.66 -17.94
CA THR A 747 -12.46 11.05 -19.34
C THR A 747 -13.90 11.54 -19.53
N ASP A 748 -14.04 12.65 -20.24
CA ASP A 748 -15.33 13.25 -20.58
C ASP A 748 -15.95 12.58 -21.82
N ILE A 749 -17.28 12.41 -21.82
CA ILE A 749 -18.04 11.91 -22.96
C ILE A 749 -18.66 13.11 -23.65
N LYS A 750 -18.02 13.57 -24.73
CA LYS A 750 -18.53 14.68 -25.53
C LYS A 750 -19.62 14.19 -26.47
N LEU A 751 -20.77 14.88 -26.48
CA LEU A 751 -21.86 14.57 -27.40
C LEU A 751 -21.51 15.02 -28.82
N GLY A 752 -21.63 14.11 -29.79
CA GLY A 752 -21.52 14.41 -31.21
C GLY A 752 -22.64 15.31 -31.74
N ALA A 753 -22.41 15.92 -32.91
CA ALA A 753 -23.35 16.84 -33.54
C ALA A 753 -24.73 16.18 -33.77
N GLY A 754 -25.79 16.84 -33.30
CA GLY A 754 -27.18 16.40 -33.47
C GLY A 754 -27.75 15.49 -32.37
N ILE A 755 -26.92 15.01 -31.43
CA ILE A 755 -27.35 14.07 -30.38
C ILE A 755 -28.16 14.75 -29.28
N VAL A 756 -27.91 16.03 -29.02
CA VAL A 756 -28.73 16.87 -28.11
C VAL A 756 -30.22 16.83 -28.51
N LYS A 757 -30.52 16.77 -29.82
CA LYS A 757 -31.90 16.66 -30.33
C LYS A 757 -32.52 15.26 -30.16
N LEU A 758 -31.69 14.23 -29.97
CA LEU A 758 -32.09 12.84 -29.77
C LEU A 758 -32.31 12.50 -28.28
N GLY A 759 -32.23 13.48 -27.38
CA GLY A 759 -32.36 13.28 -25.93
C GLY A 759 -31.02 13.17 -25.19
N GLY A 760 -29.88 13.36 -25.85
CA GLY A 760 -28.57 13.33 -25.22
C GLY A 760 -28.06 11.92 -24.91
N LEU A 761 -27.20 11.77 -23.89
CA LEU A 761 -26.65 10.47 -23.48
C LEU A 761 -27.63 9.74 -22.54
N ALA A 762 -27.98 8.50 -22.88
CA ALA A 762 -28.77 7.63 -22.02
C ALA A 762 -27.84 6.78 -21.12
N ILE A 763 -28.14 6.73 -19.82
CA ILE A 763 -27.41 5.95 -18.82
C ILE A 763 -28.30 4.81 -18.32
N ILE A 764 -27.81 3.58 -18.41
CA ILE A 764 -28.48 2.39 -17.88
C ILE A 764 -27.60 1.78 -16.78
N GLY A 765 -28.07 1.80 -15.54
CA GLY A 765 -27.46 1.03 -14.45
C GLY A 765 -28.09 -0.36 -14.38
N THR A 766 -27.29 -1.43 -14.47
CA THR A 766 -27.81 -2.80 -14.49
C THR A 766 -28.05 -3.39 -13.10
N GLU A 767 -27.50 -2.72 -12.08
CA GLU A 767 -27.61 -3.02 -10.65
C GLU A 767 -27.36 -1.72 -9.86
N ARG A 768 -27.72 -1.73 -8.57
CA ARG A 768 -27.31 -0.69 -7.62
C ARG A 768 -25.98 -1.06 -6.99
N HIS A 769 -25.05 -0.12 -6.94
CA HIS A 769 -23.78 -0.34 -6.24
C HIS A 769 -23.99 -0.33 -4.72
N GLU A 770 -23.01 -0.86 -3.98
CA GLU A 770 -23.00 -0.81 -2.51
C GLU A 770 -23.08 0.62 -1.97
N SER A 771 -22.55 1.59 -2.71
CA SER A 771 -22.58 3.00 -2.37
C SER A 771 -23.39 3.80 -3.38
N ARG A 772 -24.23 4.71 -2.84
CA ARG A 772 -25.02 5.67 -3.62
C ARG A 772 -24.12 6.61 -4.43
N ARG A 773 -22.92 6.88 -3.93
CA ARG A 773 -21.92 7.72 -4.57
C ARG A 773 -21.57 7.22 -5.98
N ILE A 774 -21.30 5.93 -6.12
CA ILE A 774 -20.93 5.31 -7.40
C ILE A 774 -22.10 5.39 -8.39
N ASP A 775 -23.33 5.20 -7.91
CA ASP A 775 -24.53 5.38 -8.73
C ASP A 775 -24.67 6.83 -9.23
N LEU A 776 -24.43 7.83 -8.37
CA LEU A 776 -24.44 9.24 -8.74
C LEU A 776 -23.34 9.59 -9.75
N GLN A 777 -22.16 8.99 -9.63
CA GLN A 777 -21.08 9.16 -10.61
C GLN A 777 -21.46 8.60 -11.98
N LEU A 778 -22.11 7.42 -12.02
CA LEU A 778 -22.60 6.83 -13.27
C LEU A 778 -23.65 7.73 -13.93
N ARG A 779 -24.64 8.23 -13.15
CA ARG A 779 -25.62 9.20 -13.64
C ARG A 779 -24.96 10.48 -14.14
N GLY A 780 -23.98 10.99 -13.39
CA GLY A 780 -23.20 12.18 -13.71
C GLY A 780 -22.38 12.10 -15.00
N ARG A 781 -22.32 10.93 -15.66
CA ARG A 781 -21.75 10.83 -17.01
C ARG A 781 -22.61 11.53 -18.06
N SER A 782 -23.92 11.66 -17.81
CA SER A 782 -24.88 12.38 -18.66
C SER A 782 -25.34 13.69 -18.01
N GLY A 783 -25.85 14.61 -18.82
CA GLY A 783 -26.39 15.90 -18.35
C GLY A 783 -25.34 16.99 -18.09
N ARG A 784 -24.17 16.90 -18.73
CA ARG A 784 -23.03 17.80 -18.45
C ARG A 784 -23.26 19.18 -19.06
N GLN A 785 -22.85 20.25 -18.35
CA GLN A 785 -23.02 21.65 -18.82
C GLN A 785 -24.45 21.97 -19.30
N GLY A 786 -25.46 21.36 -18.68
CA GLY A 786 -26.88 21.55 -19.02
C GLY A 786 -27.34 20.81 -20.29
N ASP A 787 -26.55 19.86 -20.81
CA ASP A 787 -27.00 18.97 -21.87
C ASP A 787 -28.22 18.14 -21.41
N PRO A 788 -29.14 17.77 -22.32
CA PRO A 788 -30.20 16.82 -22.02
C PRO A 788 -29.60 15.43 -21.82
N GLY A 789 -30.33 14.58 -21.12
CA GLY A 789 -29.91 13.21 -20.86
C GLY A 789 -30.95 12.44 -20.07
N GLU A 790 -30.79 11.12 -20.04
CA GLU A 790 -31.69 10.23 -19.32
C GLU A 790 -30.87 9.25 -18.48
N SER A 791 -31.32 8.95 -17.25
CA SER A 791 -30.71 7.88 -16.44
C SER A 791 -31.76 6.97 -15.82
N GLN A 792 -31.53 5.66 -15.87
CA GLN A 792 -32.43 4.67 -15.29
C GLN A 792 -31.66 3.46 -14.75
N PHE A 793 -32.12 2.91 -13.62
CA PHE A 793 -31.53 1.70 -13.03
C PHE A 793 -32.51 0.53 -13.07
N TYR A 794 -31.95 -0.65 -13.33
CA TYR A 794 -32.63 -1.93 -13.41
C TYR A 794 -32.11 -2.80 -12.26
N VAL A 795 -32.97 -3.28 -11.38
CA VAL A 795 -32.59 -4.01 -10.15
C VAL A 795 -33.37 -5.31 -10.07
N SER A 796 -32.75 -6.37 -9.57
CA SER A 796 -33.41 -7.65 -9.29
C SER A 796 -33.39 -7.95 -7.79
N LEU A 797 -34.41 -8.68 -7.30
CA LEU A 797 -34.43 -9.19 -5.92
C LEU A 797 -33.31 -10.21 -5.64
N GLU A 798 -32.76 -10.81 -6.69
CA GLU A 798 -31.63 -11.74 -6.62
C GLU A 798 -30.25 -11.05 -6.60
N ASP A 799 -30.20 -9.72 -6.76
CA ASP A 799 -28.96 -8.95 -6.75
C ASP A 799 -28.31 -8.95 -5.35
N ASP A 800 -26.98 -8.83 -5.31
CA ASP A 800 -26.22 -9.04 -4.07
C ASP A 800 -26.57 -8.04 -2.96
N LEU A 801 -26.87 -6.79 -3.35
CA LEU A 801 -27.37 -5.77 -2.42
C LEU A 801 -28.70 -6.17 -1.74
N MET A 802 -29.58 -6.86 -2.48
CA MET A 802 -30.90 -7.28 -1.97
C MET A 802 -30.79 -8.49 -1.04
N ARG A 803 -29.76 -9.34 -1.20
CA ARG A 803 -29.49 -10.49 -0.34
C ARG A 803 -29.26 -10.09 1.12
N LEU A 804 -28.66 -8.91 1.35
CA LEU A 804 -28.37 -8.37 2.69
C LEU A 804 -29.64 -8.01 3.48
N PHE A 805 -30.82 -7.99 2.84
CA PHE A 805 -32.06 -7.48 3.43
C PHE A 805 -33.05 -8.55 3.93
N GLY A 806 -32.64 -9.82 4.00
CA GLY A 806 -33.54 -10.90 4.43
C GLY A 806 -34.62 -11.15 3.38
N PRO A 807 -34.32 -11.93 2.32
CA PRO A 807 -35.19 -12.12 1.16
C PRO A 807 -36.62 -12.56 1.52
N ASP A 808 -36.77 -13.32 2.60
CA ASP A 808 -37.99 -14.05 2.95
C ASP A 808 -39.20 -13.14 3.27
N ARG A 809 -38.98 -11.95 3.85
CA ARG A 809 -40.08 -11.02 4.15
C ARG A 809 -40.61 -10.31 2.91
N VAL A 810 -39.73 -9.97 1.98
CA VAL A 810 -40.11 -9.28 0.74
C VAL A 810 -40.67 -10.28 -0.26
N ALA A 811 -40.02 -11.43 -0.43
CA ALA A 811 -40.50 -12.54 -1.26
C ALA A 811 -41.87 -13.05 -0.79
N GLY A 812 -42.08 -13.25 0.52
CA GLY A 812 -43.36 -13.70 1.06
C GLY A 812 -44.52 -12.71 0.89
N VAL A 813 -44.24 -11.41 0.79
CA VAL A 813 -45.25 -10.39 0.45
C VAL A 813 -45.54 -10.40 -1.05
N MET A 814 -44.54 -10.68 -1.88
CA MET A 814 -44.66 -10.73 -3.35
C MET A 814 -45.36 -11.98 -3.85
N ASP A 815 -45.12 -13.14 -3.24
CA ASP A 815 -45.85 -14.37 -3.56
C ASP A 815 -47.35 -14.25 -3.22
N ARG A 816 -47.72 -13.43 -2.24
CA ARG A 816 -49.12 -13.08 -1.95
C ARG A 816 -49.74 -12.12 -2.98
N LEU A 817 -48.93 -11.32 -3.67
CA LEU A 817 -49.37 -10.32 -4.65
C LEU A 817 -49.60 -10.89 -6.05
N LYS A 818 -49.25 -12.15 -6.33
CA LYS A 818 -49.47 -12.85 -7.62
C LYS A 818 -49.10 -12.00 -8.85
N LEU A 819 -47.91 -11.39 -8.83
CA LEU A 819 -47.38 -10.64 -9.98
C LEU A 819 -47.08 -11.59 -11.15
N GLU A 820 -47.47 -11.20 -12.37
CA GLU A 820 -47.19 -11.95 -13.61
C GLU A 820 -45.69 -11.95 -13.95
N GLU A 821 -45.22 -12.98 -14.66
CA GLU A 821 -43.82 -13.07 -15.10
C GLU A 821 -43.47 -11.88 -16.02
N GLY A 822 -42.41 -11.13 -15.68
CA GLY A 822 -42.00 -9.92 -16.41
C GLY A 822 -42.66 -8.61 -15.97
N ALA A 823 -43.56 -8.62 -14.96
CA ALA A 823 -44.16 -7.42 -14.42
C ALA A 823 -43.13 -6.57 -13.64
N VAL A 824 -43.02 -5.28 -14.00
CA VAL A 824 -42.16 -4.33 -13.30
C VAL A 824 -42.76 -3.97 -11.95
N ILE A 825 -41.97 -4.09 -10.88
CA ILE A 825 -42.36 -3.68 -9.54
C ILE A 825 -41.96 -2.22 -9.33
N THR A 826 -42.83 -1.27 -9.73
CA THR A 826 -42.64 0.15 -9.43
C THR A 826 -43.48 0.53 -8.21
N HIS A 827 -42.86 0.54 -7.02
CA HIS A 827 -43.50 1.10 -5.83
C HIS A 827 -42.50 1.95 -5.01
N PRO A 828 -42.84 3.20 -4.62
CA PRO A 828 -41.92 4.10 -3.90
C PRO A 828 -41.34 3.53 -2.60
N TRP A 829 -42.02 2.58 -1.95
CA TRP A 829 -41.50 1.87 -0.78
C TRP A 829 -40.29 0.98 -1.10
N VAL A 830 -40.25 0.37 -2.29
CA VAL A 830 -39.13 -0.49 -2.73
C VAL A 830 -37.89 0.36 -2.96
N THR A 831 -38.02 1.48 -3.68
CA THR A 831 -36.93 2.46 -3.88
C THR A 831 -36.36 2.95 -2.54
N LYS A 832 -37.22 3.34 -1.59
CA LYS A 832 -36.79 3.76 -0.24
C LYS A 832 -36.11 2.63 0.54
N SER A 833 -36.48 1.37 0.29
CA SER A 833 -35.87 0.22 0.95
C SER A 833 -34.47 -0.05 0.40
N ILE A 834 -34.27 0.10 -0.91
CA ILE A 834 -32.95 0.03 -1.57
C ILE A 834 -32.03 1.14 -1.03
N GLU A 835 -32.50 2.39 -0.95
CA GLU A 835 -31.69 3.50 -0.39
C GLU A 835 -31.26 3.23 1.07
N ARG A 836 -32.15 2.63 1.88
CA ARG A 836 -31.81 2.22 3.26
C ARG A 836 -30.77 1.10 3.29
N ALA A 837 -30.81 0.18 2.33
CA ALA A 837 -29.83 -0.87 2.19
C ALA A 837 -28.44 -0.31 1.88
N GLN A 838 -28.34 0.56 0.87
CA GLN A 838 -27.08 1.23 0.52
C GLN A 838 -26.52 1.99 1.72
N LYS A 839 -27.34 2.80 2.41
CA LYS A 839 -26.89 3.55 3.59
C LYS A 839 -26.38 2.64 4.71
N LYS A 840 -26.99 1.47 4.92
CA LYS A 840 -26.55 0.50 5.94
C LYS A 840 -25.22 -0.15 5.56
N VAL A 841 -25.02 -0.46 4.28
CA VAL A 841 -23.76 -1.01 3.76
C VAL A 841 -22.64 0.03 3.85
N GLU A 842 -22.92 1.29 3.48
CA GLU A 842 -21.99 2.41 3.62
C GLU A 842 -21.57 2.61 5.09
N GLN A 843 -22.52 2.62 6.03
CA GLN A 843 -22.22 2.72 7.46
C GLN A 843 -21.36 1.55 7.97
N ASN A 844 -21.61 0.33 7.50
CA ASN A 844 -20.80 -0.83 7.86
C ASN A 844 -19.37 -0.72 7.31
N ASN A 845 -19.24 -0.32 6.03
CA ASN A 845 -17.94 -0.10 5.40
C ASN A 845 -17.15 1.02 6.10
N PHE A 846 -17.83 2.10 6.48
CA PHE A 846 -17.24 3.18 7.28
C PHE A 846 -16.75 2.68 8.65
N ALA A 847 -17.53 1.84 9.35
CA ALA A 847 -17.12 1.28 10.63
C ALA A 847 -15.88 0.38 10.50
N ILE A 848 -15.77 -0.41 9.43
CA ILE A 848 -14.60 -1.24 9.13
C ILE A 848 -13.37 -0.35 8.89
N ARG A 849 -13.49 0.67 8.02
CA ARG A 849 -12.41 1.63 7.74
C ARG A 849 -11.96 2.37 8.99
N LYS A 850 -12.90 2.84 9.80
CA LYS A 850 -12.62 3.54 11.06
C LYS A 850 -11.82 2.66 12.02
N ARG A 851 -12.23 1.41 12.21
CA ARG A 851 -11.51 0.47 13.08
C ARG A 851 -10.10 0.18 12.56
N GLN A 852 -9.95 0.01 11.25
CA GLN A 852 -8.64 -0.20 10.62
C GLN A 852 -7.72 1.00 10.82
N LEU A 853 -8.23 2.22 10.70
CA LEU A 853 -7.51 3.45 11.01
C LEU A 853 -7.10 3.51 12.48
N GLU A 854 -8.01 3.20 13.41
CA GLU A 854 -7.72 3.19 14.85
C GLU A 854 -6.58 2.22 15.23
N TYR A 855 -6.47 1.08 14.54
CA TYR A 855 -5.33 0.18 14.70
C TYR A 855 -4.05 0.77 14.10
N ASP A 856 -4.13 1.36 12.91
CA ASP A 856 -2.97 1.97 12.25
C ASP A 856 -2.48 3.24 12.96
N ASP A 857 -3.34 3.99 13.66
CA ASP A 857 -2.96 5.17 14.44
C ASP A 857 -1.95 4.79 15.55
N VAL A 858 -2.11 3.61 16.16
CA VAL A 858 -1.16 3.09 17.15
C VAL A 858 0.20 2.82 16.49
N LEU A 859 0.19 2.20 15.31
CA LEU A 859 1.40 1.96 14.53
C LEU A 859 2.01 3.28 14.04
N ASN A 860 1.20 4.28 13.71
CA ASN A 860 1.65 5.57 13.25
C ASN A 860 2.44 6.31 14.33
N SER A 861 1.93 6.36 15.56
CA SER A 861 2.66 6.98 16.67
C SER A 861 4.01 6.31 16.95
N GLN A 862 4.10 4.99 16.77
CA GLN A 862 5.36 4.25 16.92
C GLN A 862 6.31 4.51 15.75
N ARG A 863 5.74 4.58 14.54
CA ARG A 863 6.45 4.83 13.29
C ARG A 863 7.07 6.22 13.25
N GLU A 864 6.36 7.25 13.68
CA GLU A 864 6.89 8.63 13.77
C GLU A 864 8.17 8.64 14.61
N VAL A 865 8.14 8.10 15.82
CA VAL A 865 9.32 8.00 16.70
C VAL A 865 10.50 7.26 16.02
N ILE A 866 10.23 6.14 15.35
CA ILE A 866 11.27 5.35 14.68
C ILE A 866 11.82 6.07 13.44
N TYR A 867 10.95 6.67 12.62
CA TYR A 867 11.33 7.34 11.38
C TYR A 867 12.07 8.64 11.67
N ASP A 868 11.69 9.39 12.69
CA ASP A 868 12.40 10.60 13.13
C ASP A 868 13.80 10.25 13.59
N ARG A 869 13.94 9.22 14.46
CA ARG A 869 15.24 8.74 14.92
C ARG A 869 16.11 8.24 13.78
N ARG A 870 15.51 7.50 12.84
CA ARG A 870 16.20 7.02 11.65
C ARG A 870 16.62 8.17 10.72
N MET A 871 15.79 9.21 10.58
CA MET A 871 16.08 10.39 9.77
C MET A 871 17.22 11.23 10.38
N HIS A 872 17.22 11.42 11.71
CA HIS A 872 18.35 12.02 12.42
C HIS A 872 19.64 11.24 12.18
N ALA A 873 19.57 9.90 12.30
CA ALA A 873 20.70 9.03 12.01
C ALA A 873 21.18 9.13 10.55
N LEU A 874 20.25 9.27 9.60
CA LEU A 874 20.57 9.42 8.20
C LEU A 874 21.29 10.74 7.91
N LYS A 875 20.79 11.85 8.46
CA LYS A 875 21.39 13.20 8.31
C LYS A 875 22.71 13.34 9.07
N GLY A 876 22.97 12.48 10.05
CA GLY A 876 24.14 12.58 10.93
C GLY A 876 23.99 13.66 12.00
N GLU A 877 22.78 14.17 12.20
CA GLU A 877 22.46 15.15 13.24
C GLU A 877 22.34 14.41 14.59
N ARG A 878 22.88 14.99 15.68
CA ARG A 878 22.74 14.50 17.07
C ARG A 878 23.29 13.09 17.39
N MET A 879 24.00 12.39 16.50
CA MET A 879 24.44 11.00 16.70
C MET A 879 25.13 10.70 18.03
N ARG A 880 26.14 11.51 18.38
CA ARG A 880 26.87 11.35 19.64
C ARG A 880 25.97 11.57 20.85
N GLY A 881 25.10 12.59 20.81
CA GLY A 881 24.15 12.88 21.88
C GLY A 881 23.18 11.73 22.07
N GLU A 882 22.65 11.16 20.99
CA GLU A 882 21.75 10.00 21.06
C GLU A 882 22.42 8.75 21.61
N VAL A 883 23.66 8.44 21.20
CA VAL A 883 24.41 7.30 21.74
C VAL A 883 24.70 7.47 23.23
N LEU A 884 25.01 8.70 23.66
CA LEU A 884 25.23 9.02 25.07
C LEU A 884 23.94 8.96 25.89
N ASP A 885 22.80 9.41 25.37
CA ASP A 885 21.49 9.25 26.02
C ASP A 885 21.11 7.76 26.17
N MET A 886 21.31 6.96 25.11
CA MET A 886 21.12 5.51 25.18
C MET A 886 22.05 4.87 26.21
N LEU A 887 23.30 5.33 26.30
CA LEU A 887 24.28 4.85 27.28
C LEU A 887 23.84 5.20 28.71
N TYR A 888 23.40 6.44 28.95
CA TYR A 888 22.92 6.87 30.27
C TYR A 888 21.75 5.99 30.73
N LYS A 889 20.73 5.82 29.87
CA LYS A 889 19.56 4.97 30.17
C LYS A 889 19.93 3.50 30.40
N LEU A 890 20.91 2.99 29.66
CA LEU A 890 21.42 1.62 29.88
C LEU A 890 22.09 1.50 31.25
N ILE A 891 22.97 2.45 31.60
CA ILE A 891 23.68 2.46 32.88
C ILE A 891 22.70 2.61 34.04
N GLU A 892 21.76 3.56 33.95
CA GLU A 892 20.69 3.77 34.94
C GLU A 892 19.93 2.47 35.21
N ARG A 893 19.51 1.75 34.16
CA ARG A 893 18.79 0.48 34.29
C ARG A 893 19.63 -0.61 34.95
N LEU A 894 20.91 -0.72 34.59
CA LEU A 894 21.83 -1.70 35.18
C LEU A 894 22.06 -1.38 36.67
N VAL A 895 22.27 -0.10 37.01
CA VAL A 895 22.45 0.35 38.39
C VAL A 895 21.17 0.11 39.19
N GLN A 896 19.99 0.50 38.70
CA GLN A 896 18.72 0.25 39.39
C GLN A 896 18.47 -1.23 39.69
N ARG A 897 18.82 -2.12 38.75
CA ARG A 897 18.66 -3.57 38.92
C ARG A 897 19.53 -4.14 40.04
N HIS A 898 20.81 -3.73 40.10
CA HIS A 898 21.81 -4.33 40.98
C HIS A 898 22.05 -3.57 42.30
N HIS A 899 21.71 -2.28 42.34
CA HIS A 899 21.89 -1.44 43.52
C HIS A 899 20.90 -1.81 44.64
N GLY A 900 19.66 -2.19 44.30
CA GLY A 900 18.65 -2.61 45.28
C GLY A 900 19.03 -3.86 46.08
N GLU A 901 19.84 -4.75 45.50
CA GLU A 901 20.25 -6.03 46.10
C GLU A 901 21.70 -5.99 46.64
N GLY A 902 22.46 -4.92 46.36
CA GLY A 902 23.85 -4.74 46.81
C GLY A 902 24.88 -5.56 46.01
N GLU A 903 24.53 -5.94 44.78
CA GLU A 903 25.27 -6.90 43.95
C GLU A 903 26.35 -6.22 43.08
N MET A 904 27.38 -5.71 43.75
CA MET A 904 28.50 -4.99 43.12
C MET A 904 29.24 -5.79 42.06
N ASP A 905 29.48 -7.06 42.34
CA ASP A 905 30.28 -7.91 41.48
C ASP A 905 29.50 -8.27 40.20
N GLU A 906 28.17 -8.42 40.31
CA GLU A 906 27.29 -8.66 39.16
C GLU A 906 27.21 -7.43 38.25
N LEU A 907 27.03 -6.23 38.84
CA LEU A 907 27.06 -4.97 38.09
C LEU A 907 28.37 -4.80 37.29
N ARG A 908 29.51 -5.14 37.90
CA ARG A 908 30.82 -5.11 37.23
C ARG A 908 30.92 -6.11 36.08
N GLU A 909 30.42 -7.32 36.27
CA GLU A 909 30.39 -8.32 35.21
C GLU A 909 29.48 -7.90 34.05
N GLU A 910 28.34 -7.25 34.33
CA GLU A 910 27.44 -6.73 33.30
C GLU A 910 28.08 -5.59 32.50
N PHE A 911 28.76 -4.63 33.14
CA PHE A 911 29.51 -3.58 32.45
C PHE A 911 30.64 -4.15 31.59
N ARG A 912 31.40 -5.13 32.11
CA ARG A 912 32.46 -5.79 31.34
C ARG A 912 31.89 -6.55 30.15
N ARG A 913 30.74 -7.21 30.32
CA ARG A 913 30.01 -7.87 29.25
C ARG A 913 29.57 -6.80 28.25
N LEU A 914 28.59 -5.97 28.55
CA LEU A 914 27.93 -5.12 27.56
C LEU A 914 28.85 -4.03 26.98
N LEU A 915 29.62 -3.33 27.83
CA LEU A 915 30.39 -2.15 27.42
C LEU A 915 31.88 -2.42 27.20
N SER A 916 32.39 -3.60 27.56
CA SER A 916 33.85 -3.88 27.60
C SER A 916 34.64 -2.87 28.45
N PHE A 917 33.95 -2.33 29.46
CA PHE A 917 34.43 -1.34 30.41
C PHE A 917 34.53 -1.97 31.80
N ASP A 918 35.65 -1.77 32.49
CA ASP A 918 35.85 -2.27 33.85
C ASP A 918 35.51 -1.15 34.84
N TYR A 919 34.37 -1.29 35.51
CA TYR A 919 33.88 -0.28 36.45
C TYR A 919 34.40 -0.54 37.86
N GLU A 920 35.35 0.28 38.31
CA GLU A 920 35.88 0.21 39.67
C GLU A 920 35.20 1.26 40.57
N ILE A 921 34.59 0.75 41.65
CA ILE A 921 33.97 1.56 42.73
C ILE A 921 34.08 0.82 44.07
N ASP A 922 34.39 1.55 45.14
CA ASP A 922 34.51 1.01 46.49
C ASP A 922 33.14 0.79 47.13
N ARG A 923 33.03 -0.22 48.03
CA ARG A 923 31.77 -0.54 48.73
C ARG A 923 31.19 0.66 49.50
N GLN A 924 32.04 1.43 50.19
CA GLN A 924 31.58 2.63 50.92
C GLN A 924 31.02 3.68 49.95
N ARG A 925 31.76 3.97 48.88
CA ARG A 925 31.38 4.96 47.87
C ARG A 925 30.11 4.57 47.10
N PHE A 926 29.86 3.28 46.91
CA PHE A 926 28.62 2.79 46.29
C PHE A 926 27.38 3.05 47.16
N PHE A 927 27.47 2.83 48.48
CA PHE A 927 26.36 3.13 49.38
C PHE A 927 26.20 4.63 49.64
N ASP A 928 27.31 5.38 49.67
CA ASP A 928 27.30 6.81 49.97
C ASP A 928 26.73 7.67 48.83
N LEU A 929 26.91 7.24 47.57
CA LEU A 929 26.45 7.96 46.38
C LEU A 929 24.97 7.73 46.05
N GLY A 930 24.37 6.65 46.57
CA GLY A 930 23.03 6.23 46.16
C GLY A 930 22.96 5.75 44.71
N ASP A 931 21.77 5.35 44.27
CA ASP A 931 21.49 4.88 42.91
C ASP A 931 21.78 5.94 41.84
N ASP A 932 21.31 7.16 42.07
CA ASP A 932 21.51 8.28 41.13
C ASP A 932 23.00 8.66 41.05
N GLY A 933 23.70 8.74 42.18
CA GLY A 933 25.12 9.12 42.21
C GLY A 933 26.05 8.03 41.64
N VAL A 934 25.71 6.74 41.79
CA VAL A 934 26.43 5.64 41.14
C VAL A 934 26.19 5.68 39.62
N THR A 935 24.97 6.01 39.19
CA THR A 935 24.64 6.17 37.77
C THR A 935 25.48 7.27 37.12
N GLU A 936 25.57 8.45 37.75
CA GLU A 936 26.41 9.55 37.26
C GLU A 936 27.91 9.20 37.23
N ASP A 937 28.45 8.56 38.28
CA ASP A 937 29.86 8.16 38.32
C ASP A 937 30.19 7.11 37.24
N ALA A 938 29.33 6.11 37.07
CA ALA A 938 29.46 5.09 36.04
C ALA A 938 29.36 5.69 34.64
N PHE A 939 28.41 6.61 34.42
CA PHE A 939 28.24 7.31 33.15
C PHE A 939 29.48 8.12 32.78
N ASN A 940 29.98 8.97 33.68
CA ASN A 940 31.16 9.79 33.42
C ASN A 940 32.38 8.95 33.04
N LYS A 941 32.65 7.86 33.77
CA LYS A 941 33.77 6.95 33.43
C LYS A 941 33.55 6.21 32.12
N ALA A 942 32.32 5.84 31.80
CA ALA A 942 31.99 5.21 30.52
C ALA A 942 32.17 6.18 29.34
N VAL A 943 31.81 7.46 29.50
CA VAL A 943 32.06 8.52 28.51
C VAL A 943 33.56 8.71 28.29
N GLU A 944 34.37 8.79 29.34
CA GLU A 944 35.82 8.87 29.21
C GLU A 944 36.41 7.68 28.44
N TYR A 945 35.92 6.46 28.71
CA TYR A 945 36.34 5.27 27.98
C TYR A 945 35.97 5.35 26.49
N TYR A 946 34.74 5.77 26.19
CA TYR A 946 34.25 5.93 24.82
C TYR A 946 35.07 6.97 24.05
N GLU A 947 35.40 8.12 24.65
CA GLU A 947 36.27 9.14 24.03
C GLU A 947 37.67 8.62 23.73
N ARG A 948 38.27 7.88 24.68
CA ARG A 948 39.58 7.22 24.45
C ARG A 948 39.50 6.24 23.28
N LYS A 949 38.43 5.46 23.20
CA LYS A 949 38.22 4.48 22.13
C LYS A 949 38.07 5.17 20.77
N ARG A 950 37.27 6.24 20.67
CA ARG A 950 37.09 7.02 19.43
C ARG A 950 38.43 7.51 18.89
N ARG A 951 39.30 8.05 19.75
CA ARG A 951 40.65 8.49 19.35
C ARG A 951 41.52 7.35 18.87
N ALA A 952 41.54 6.24 19.60
CA ALA A 952 42.30 5.04 19.22
C ALA A 952 41.84 4.43 17.89
N LEU A 953 40.56 4.54 17.55
CA LEU A 953 40.02 4.14 16.25
C LEU A 953 40.36 5.14 15.14
N ALA A 954 40.39 6.45 15.40
CA ALA A 954 40.61 7.47 14.38
C ALA A 954 42.08 7.52 13.88
N GLU A 955 43.06 7.49 14.78
CA GLU A 955 44.48 7.73 14.48
C GLU A 955 45.08 6.81 13.38
N PRO A 956 44.87 5.48 13.39
CA PRO A 956 45.47 4.60 12.39
C PRO A 956 44.93 4.85 10.98
N PHE A 957 43.64 5.19 10.90
CA PHE A 957 42.99 5.44 9.62
C PHE A 957 43.31 6.83 9.07
N HIS A 958 43.39 7.86 9.92
CA HIS A 958 43.83 9.19 9.49
C HIS A 958 45.20 9.14 8.81
N ASN A 959 46.17 8.47 9.46
CA ASN A 959 47.51 8.29 8.90
C ASN A 959 47.52 7.47 7.59
N SER A 960 46.69 6.42 7.52
CA SER A 960 46.56 5.59 6.32
C SER A 960 45.94 6.35 5.15
N MET A 961 44.89 7.14 5.39
CA MET A 961 44.18 7.89 4.36
C MET A 961 44.97 9.11 3.88
N LYS A 962 45.71 9.79 4.76
CA LYS A 962 46.65 10.85 4.39
C LYS A 962 47.72 10.34 3.42
N THR A 963 48.29 9.16 3.70
CA THR A 963 49.26 8.49 2.82
C THR A 963 48.66 8.17 1.44
N VAL A 964 47.37 7.79 1.39
CA VAL A 964 46.65 7.53 0.13
C VAL A 964 46.39 8.82 -0.64
N GLN A 965 46.04 9.91 0.03
CA GLN A 965 45.78 11.22 -0.58
C GLN A 965 47.05 11.87 -1.16
N GLU A 966 48.19 11.67 -0.50
CA GLU A 966 49.52 12.14 -0.90
C GLU A 966 50.16 11.31 -2.05
N SER A 967 49.59 10.14 -2.39
CA SER A 967 50.09 9.29 -3.48
C SER A 967 49.65 9.76 -4.88
N ASP A 968 50.59 9.76 -5.83
CA ASP A 968 50.41 10.26 -7.21
C ASP A 968 49.80 9.18 -8.12
N ALA A 969 48.50 9.28 -8.42
CA ALA A 969 47.86 8.54 -9.51
C ALA A 969 46.52 9.19 -9.93
N GLU A 970 46.27 9.24 -11.24
CA GLU A 970 45.00 9.63 -11.90
C GLU A 970 43.74 8.83 -11.46
N ASN A 971 43.81 7.99 -10.43
CA ASN A 971 42.71 7.17 -9.89
C ASN A 971 42.71 7.20 -8.35
N LYS A 972 42.42 8.36 -7.75
CA LYS A 972 42.16 8.46 -6.31
C LYS A 972 40.74 7.93 -6.02
N PRO A 973 40.55 6.92 -5.15
CA PRO A 973 39.23 6.49 -4.75
C PRO A 973 38.56 7.57 -3.88
N GLU A 974 37.36 8.01 -4.25
CA GLU A 974 36.62 9.02 -3.45
C GLU A 974 36.03 8.45 -2.16
N ARG A 975 35.84 7.13 -2.09
CA ARG A 975 35.20 6.41 -0.97
C ARG A 975 36.02 5.19 -0.55
N ALA A 976 36.11 4.94 0.75
CA ALA A 976 36.70 3.76 1.34
C ALA A 976 35.65 2.92 2.08
N PHE A 977 35.81 1.60 2.07
CA PHE A 977 34.96 0.66 2.81
C PHE A 977 35.71 0.18 4.05
N VAL A 978 35.08 0.29 5.22
CA VAL A 978 35.62 -0.18 6.49
C VAL A 978 34.65 -1.19 7.09
N ASP A 979 35.13 -2.40 7.33
CA ASP A 979 34.36 -3.48 7.95
C ASP A 979 34.66 -3.50 9.46
N PHE A 980 33.62 -3.35 10.27
CA PHE A 980 33.65 -3.41 11.74
C PHE A 980 33.03 -4.70 12.24
N SER A 981 33.56 -5.23 13.34
CA SER A 981 33.05 -6.44 13.98
C SER A 981 33.13 -6.32 15.50
N ASP A 982 32.09 -6.76 16.19
CA ASP A 982 32.06 -6.98 17.65
C ASP A 982 32.38 -8.44 18.04
N GLY A 983 32.54 -9.31 17.04
CA GLY A 983 32.79 -10.75 17.19
C GLY A 983 31.60 -11.63 16.79
N HIS A 984 30.40 -11.05 16.75
CA HIS A 984 29.15 -11.74 16.36
C HIS A 984 28.54 -11.13 15.10
N ARG A 985 28.50 -9.81 15.01
CA ARG A 985 27.94 -9.01 13.92
C ARG A 985 29.08 -8.34 13.15
N ARG A 986 28.91 -8.21 11.83
CA ARG A 986 29.82 -7.45 10.96
C ARG A 986 29.05 -6.38 10.21
N LEU A 987 29.47 -5.12 10.35
CA LEU A 987 28.89 -3.99 9.64
C LEU A 987 29.93 -3.39 8.69
N ARG A 988 29.51 -3.15 7.45
CA ARG A 988 30.31 -2.47 6.44
C ARG A 988 29.90 -1.01 6.37
N THR A 989 30.86 -0.13 6.58
CA THR A 989 30.66 1.32 6.54
C THR A 989 31.35 1.91 5.31
N VAL A 990 30.75 2.94 4.73
CA VAL A 990 31.33 3.68 3.60
C VAL A 990 31.69 5.07 4.07
N VAL A 991 32.96 5.45 3.94
CA VAL A 991 33.46 6.78 4.33
C VAL A 991 34.08 7.47 3.13
N ARG A 992 33.95 8.79 3.05
CA ARG A 992 34.65 9.61 2.04
C ARG A 992 36.06 9.91 2.51
N ILE A 993 37.05 9.77 1.63
CA ILE A 993 38.45 9.92 2.01
C ILE A 993 38.76 11.35 2.45
N ASP A 994 38.19 12.35 1.77
CA ASP A 994 38.40 13.77 2.11
C ASP A 994 37.86 14.07 3.51
N ASP A 995 36.61 13.68 3.79
CA ASP A 995 35.95 13.90 5.08
C ASP A 995 36.74 13.24 6.25
N VAL A 996 37.36 12.07 6.03
CA VAL A 996 38.21 11.38 7.02
C VAL A 996 39.53 12.12 7.28
N VAL A 997 40.10 12.79 6.27
CA VAL A 997 41.34 13.57 6.44
C VAL A 997 41.04 14.90 7.13
N GLU A 998 39.96 15.58 6.73
CA GLU A 998 39.51 16.84 7.33
C GLU A 998 39.11 16.68 8.81
N THR A 999 38.52 15.54 9.18
CA THR A 999 38.03 15.28 10.55
C THR A 999 39.06 14.58 11.45
N GLU A 1000 40.34 14.54 11.05
CA GLU A 1000 41.40 13.80 11.78
C GLU A 1000 41.05 12.32 12.05
N GLY A 1001 40.22 11.72 11.20
CA GLY A 1001 39.77 10.33 11.31
C GLY A 1001 38.46 10.13 12.10
N GLN A 1002 37.84 11.18 12.65
CA GLN A 1002 36.61 11.07 13.43
C GLN A 1002 35.38 10.64 12.61
N GLU A 1003 35.34 10.99 11.31
CA GLU A 1003 34.27 10.58 10.39
C GLU A 1003 34.03 9.07 10.38
N ILE A 1004 35.05 8.27 10.70
CA ILE A 1004 34.95 6.81 10.79
C ILE A 1004 34.10 6.37 11.98
N ASN A 1005 34.23 7.05 13.12
CA ASN A 1005 33.42 6.78 14.30
C ASN A 1005 31.97 7.21 14.05
N ASP A 1006 31.77 8.40 13.48
CA ASP A 1006 30.43 8.92 13.20
C ASP A 1006 29.69 8.05 12.15
N SER A 1007 30.41 7.61 11.11
CA SER A 1007 29.87 6.69 10.11
C SER A 1007 29.62 5.28 10.67
N LEU A 1008 30.43 4.79 11.63
CA LEU A 1008 30.18 3.54 12.36
C LEU A 1008 28.90 3.64 13.20
N GLU A 1009 28.77 4.70 13.99
CA GLU A 1009 27.59 4.97 14.83
C GLU A 1009 26.33 5.05 13.98
N LYS A 1010 26.38 5.81 12.88
CA LYS A 1010 25.29 5.91 11.90
C LYS A 1010 24.90 4.56 11.33
N THR A 1011 25.88 3.78 10.87
CA THR A 1011 25.61 2.48 10.25
C THR A 1011 25.05 1.48 11.27
N ALA A 1012 25.56 1.50 12.50
CA ALA A 1012 25.06 0.68 13.59
C ALA A 1012 23.62 1.05 13.95
N MET A 1013 23.33 2.34 14.13
CA MET A 1013 21.99 2.83 14.46
C MET A 1013 20.98 2.49 13.37
N LEU A 1014 21.27 2.79 12.10
CA LEU A 1014 20.37 2.46 10.98
C LEU A 1014 20.12 0.96 10.86
N SER A 1015 21.18 0.14 10.87
CA SER A 1015 21.04 -1.31 10.67
C SER A 1015 20.27 -1.99 11.81
N LEU A 1016 20.48 -1.55 13.06
CA LEU A 1016 19.81 -2.14 14.23
C LEU A 1016 18.37 -1.66 14.35
N ILE A 1017 18.10 -0.38 14.08
CA ILE A 1017 16.72 0.13 14.00
C ILE A 1017 15.94 -0.65 12.94
N ASP A 1018 16.48 -0.79 11.73
CA ASP A 1018 15.79 -1.47 10.63
C ASP A 1018 15.51 -2.95 10.95
N GLU A 1019 16.43 -3.66 11.62
CA GLU A 1019 16.26 -5.07 12.05
C GLU A 1019 15.14 -5.22 13.10
N TYR A 1020 15.25 -4.51 14.23
CA TYR A 1020 14.30 -4.64 15.33
C TYR A 1020 12.93 -4.07 14.99
N TRP A 1021 12.85 -2.99 14.20
CA TRP A 1021 11.58 -2.47 13.70
C TRP A 1021 10.86 -3.47 12.80
N THR A 1022 11.60 -4.15 11.91
CA THR A 1022 11.02 -5.17 11.02
C THR A 1022 10.49 -6.37 11.81
N GLU A 1023 11.18 -6.79 12.87
CA GLU A 1023 10.70 -7.83 13.79
C GLU A 1023 9.47 -7.38 14.58
N HIS A 1024 9.46 -6.13 15.06
CA HIS A 1024 8.32 -5.54 15.77
C HIS A 1024 7.05 -5.51 14.91
N LEU A 1025 7.16 -5.08 13.64
CA LEU A 1025 6.02 -5.08 12.71
C LEU A 1025 5.41 -6.48 12.53
N ARG A 1026 6.25 -7.51 12.51
CA ARG A 1026 5.78 -8.90 12.44
C ARG A 1026 5.03 -9.30 13.71
N SER A 1027 5.59 -9.01 14.89
CA SER A 1027 4.95 -9.31 16.17
C SER A 1027 3.60 -8.59 16.31
N LEU A 1028 3.50 -7.36 15.81
CA LEU A 1028 2.25 -6.59 15.80
C LEU A 1028 1.18 -7.15 14.86
N ASP A 1029 1.57 -7.65 13.69
CA ASP A 1029 0.65 -8.34 12.78
C ASP A 1029 0.07 -9.60 13.45
N GLU A 1030 0.90 -10.39 14.14
CA GLU A 1030 0.48 -11.57 14.90
C GLU A 1030 -0.50 -11.22 16.04
N VAL A 1031 -0.22 -10.14 16.80
CA VAL A 1031 -1.12 -9.65 17.85
C VAL A 1031 -2.45 -9.19 17.26
N LYS A 1032 -2.43 -8.47 16.14
CA LYS A 1032 -3.62 -7.94 15.47
C LYS A 1032 -4.55 -9.06 15.00
N GLU A 1033 -4.01 -10.15 14.46
CA GLU A 1033 -4.81 -11.31 14.06
C GLU A 1033 -5.39 -12.05 15.28
N GLY A 1034 -4.61 -12.20 16.36
CA GLY A 1034 -5.04 -12.89 17.57
C GLY A 1034 -6.02 -12.12 18.47
N ILE A 1035 -6.08 -10.78 18.38
CA ILE A 1035 -6.85 -9.94 19.31
C ILE A 1035 -8.37 -10.11 19.14
N GLY A 1036 -8.83 -10.53 17.96
CA GLY A 1036 -10.25 -10.77 17.69
C GLY A 1036 -10.85 -11.84 18.62
N LEU A 1037 -10.05 -12.82 19.02
CA LEU A 1037 -10.43 -13.89 19.95
C LEU A 1037 -10.54 -13.41 21.40
N ARG A 1038 -9.94 -12.26 21.76
CA ARG A 1038 -10.06 -11.69 23.11
C ARG A 1038 -11.39 -10.96 23.33
N ALA A 1039 -12.12 -10.65 22.27
CA ALA A 1039 -13.47 -10.06 22.34
C ALA A 1039 -14.48 -10.95 23.09
N TYR A 1040 -14.23 -12.26 23.15
CA TYR A 1040 -15.04 -13.22 23.91
C TYR A 1040 -14.99 -12.97 25.44
N GLY A 1041 -13.98 -12.25 25.94
CA GLY A 1041 -13.81 -11.90 27.35
C GLY A 1041 -14.48 -10.58 27.80
N GLN A 1042 -15.37 -9.99 26.99
CA GLN A 1042 -16.03 -8.69 27.25
C GLN A 1042 -15.08 -7.49 27.41
N ARG A 1043 -13.84 -7.59 26.92
CA ARG A 1043 -12.90 -6.47 26.85
C ARG A 1043 -12.88 -5.89 25.43
N ASP A 1044 -12.63 -4.60 25.32
CA ASP A 1044 -12.49 -3.94 24.01
C ASP A 1044 -11.17 -4.38 23.34
N PRO A 1045 -11.21 -5.06 22.19
CA PRO A 1045 -10.01 -5.52 21.50
C PRO A 1045 -9.05 -4.38 21.13
N LEU A 1046 -9.54 -3.17 20.86
CA LEU A 1046 -8.68 -2.05 20.50
C LEU A 1046 -7.83 -1.59 21.69
N VAL A 1047 -8.41 -1.59 22.90
CA VAL A 1047 -7.69 -1.20 24.12
C VAL A 1047 -6.62 -2.22 24.47
N GLU A 1048 -6.96 -3.51 24.38
CA GLU A 1048 -6.00 -4.61 24.58
C GLU A 1048 -4.87 -4.56 23.55
N TYR A 1049 -5.19 -4.27 22.28
CA TYR A 1049 -4.17 -4.08 21.24
C TYR A 1049 -3.25 -2.91 21.57
N LYS A 1050 -3.78 -1.76 21.99
CA LYS A 1050 -2.98 -0.59 22.38
C LYS A 1050 -2.01 -0.91 23.52
N MET A 1051 -2.49 -1.60 24.56
CA MET A 1051 -1.65 -1.98 25.70
C MET A 1051 -0.53 -2.93 25.30
N GLU A 1052 -0.87 -3.97 24.53
CA GLU A 1052 0.10 -4.96 24.06
C GLU A 1052 1.12 -4.36 23.09
N ALA A 1053 0.64 -3.58 22.11
CA ALA A 1053 1.47 -2.90 21.14
C ALA A 1053 2.42 -1.88 21.78
N PHE A 1054 1.96 -1.14 22.81
CA PHE A 1054 2.81 -0.22 23.56
C PHE A 1054 3.90 -0.96 24.34
N ARG A 1055 3.55 -2.06 25.02
CA ARG A 1055 4.52 -2.89 25.75
C ARG A 1055 5.61 -3.42 24.81
N LEU A 1056 5.22 -4.05 23.70
CA LEU A 1056 6.15 -4.57 22.70
C LEU A 1056 7.05 -3.46 22.13
N PHE A 1057 6.48 -2.28 21.87
CA PHE A 1057 7.25 -1.14 21.35
C PHE A 1057 8.28 -0.63 22.36
N SER A 1058 7.91 -0.49 23.63
CA SER A 1058 8.87 -0.09 24.68
C SER A 1058 10.02 -1.09 24.79
N GLU A 1059 9.73 -2.40 24.76
CA GLU A 1059 10.76 -3.44 24.75
C GLU A 1059 11.70 -3.31 23.54
N VAL A 1060 11.16 -3.01 22.36
CA VAL A 1060 11.94 -2.82 21.13
C VAL A 1060 12.84 -1.59 21.20
N ILE A 1061 12.34 -0.45 21.69
CA ILE A 1061 13.14 0.77 21.86
C ILE A 1061 14.31 0.53 22.82
N GLU A 1062 14.05 -0.20 23.91
CA GLU A 1062 15.08 -0.57 24.88
C GLU A 1062 16.14 -1.50 24.26
N GLN A 1063 15.72 -2.50 23.49
CA GLN A 1063 16.61 -3.41 22.79
C GLN A 1063 17.46 -2.68 21.75
N ILE A 1064 16.89 -1.75 20.99
CA ILE A 1064 17.64 -0.94 20.03
C ILE A 1064 18.74 -0.16 20.76
N GLY A 1065 18.40 0.53 21.86
CA GLY A 1065 19.38 1.31 22.63
C GLY A 1065 20.53 0.45 23.18
N GLU A 1066 20.20 -0.67 23.82
CA GLU A 1066 21.19 -1.59 24.38
C GLU A 1066 22.13 -2.16 23.30
N ASN A 1067 21.58 -2.62 22.18
CA ASN A 1067 22.36 -3.23 21.10
C ASN A 1067 23.21 -2.20 20.34
N VAL A 1068 22.71 -0.97 20.13
CA VAL A 1068 23.49 0.11 19.50
C VAL A 1068 24.69 0.44 20.36
N VAL A 1069 24.49 0.69 21.66
CA VAL A 1069 25.58 1.02 22.59
C VAL A 1069 26.56 -0.15 22.70
N THR A 1070 26.06 -1.38 22.90
CA THR A 1070 26.91 -2.58 22.99
C THR A 1070 27.76 -2.76 21.74
N PHE A 1071 27.18 -2.59 20.56
CA PHE A 1071 27.91 -2.72 19.29
C PHE A 1071 28.95 -1.60 19.15
N VAL A 1072 28.59 -0.34 19.38
CA VAL A 1072 29.52 0.80 19.27
C VAL A 1072 30.70 0.64 20.26
N PHE A 1073 30.45 0.18 21.48
CA PHE A 1073 31.49 -0.03 22.50
C PHE A 1073 32.38 -1.25 22.26
N ARG A 1074 31.89 -2.31 21.58
CA ARG A 1074 32.68 -3.51 21.28
C ARG A 1074 33.29 -3.55 19.88
N ALA A 1075 32.72 -2.80 18.93
CA ALA A 1075 33.13 -2.85 17.53
C ALA A 1075 34.60 -2.44 17.36
N GLY A 1076 35.35 -3.24 16.61
CA GLY A 1076 36.69 -2.94 16.16
C GLY A 1076 36.86 -3.21 14.66
N PRO A 1077 37.84 -2.58 14.00
CA PRO A 1077 38.09 -2.77 12.58
C PRO A 1077 38.61 -4.18 12.29
N VAL A 1078 38.07 -4.83 11.26
CA VAL A 1078 38.53 -6.14 10.83
C VAL A 1078 39.75 -5.97 9.92
N VAL A 1079 40.95 -6.18 10.46
CA VAL A 1079 42.17 -6.21 9.66
C VAL A 1079 42.34 -7.60 9.04
N GLU A 1080 42.10 -7.73 7.74
CA GLU A 1080 42.50 -8.93 7.00
C GLU A 1080 44.04 -9.03 7.03
N ARG A 1081 44.57 -9.86 7.94
CA ARG A 1081 45.97 -10.28 7.86
C ARG A 1081 46.17 -11.02 6.53
N ARG A 1082 46.77 -10.34 5.54
CA ARG A 1082 47.42 -11.03 4.41
C ARG A 1082 48.52 -11.91 4.98
N GLY A 1083 48.21 -13.20 5.18
CA GLY A 1083 49.14 -14.22 5.64
C GLY A 1083 50.33 -14.32 4.69
N GLY A 1084 51.53 -14.34 5.28
CA GLY A 1084 52.80 -14.34 4.58
C GLY A 1084 53.09 -15.61 3.77
N ALA A 1085 53.74 -15.37 2.63
CA ALA A 1085 54.68 -16.19 1.88
C ALA A 1085 54.62 -17.73 2.00
N ASN A 1086 54.15 -18.36 0.92
CA ASN A 1086 54.92 -19.43 0.27
C ASN A 1086 54.90 -19.25 -1.24
N THR A 1087 56.05 -18.86 -1.79
CA THR A 1087 56.36 -18.72 -3.21
C THR A 1087 56.38 -20.09 -3.89
N SER A 1088 55.60 -20.28 -4.96
CA SER A 1088 56.13 -20.33 -6.34
C SER A 1088 55.13 -20.89 -7.36
N GLN A 1089 55.17 -20.25 -8.54
CA GLN A 1089 54.62 -20.66 -9.85
C GLN A 1089 53.10 -20.55 -10.10
N THR A 1090 52.65 -19.32 -10.35
CA THR A 1090 52.06 -18.92 -11.66
C THR A 1090 51.76 -17.42 -11.63
N SER A 1091 52.65 -16.59 -12.19
CA SER A 1091 52.34 -15.20 -12.52
C SER A 1091 52.88 -14.88 -13.89
N ARG A 1092 51.96 -14.90 -14.87
CA ARG A 1092 51.96 -14.12 -16.11
C ARG A 1092 50.70 -14.45 -16.92
N MET A 1093 49.51 -14.24 -16.35
CA MET A 1093 48.24 -14.13 -17.12
C MET A 1093 47.06 -13.78 -16.19
N ASP A 1094 47.11 -12.67 -15.45
CA ASP A 1094 45.88 -12.18 -14.79
C ASP A 1094 45.87 -10.66 -14.52
N ARG A 1095 46.56 -9.88 -15.36
CA ARG A 1095 46.46 -8.41 -15.35
C ARG A 1095 45.25 -7.85 -16.12
N GLN A 1096 44.47 -8.70 -16.81
CA GLN A 1096 43.28 -8.28 -17.58
C GLN A 1096 41.94 -8.65 -16.94
N ARG A 1097 41.91 -9.44 -15.85
CA ARG A 1097 40.65 -9.78 -15.15
C ARG A 1097 40.28 -8.83 -14.00
N ALA A 1098 41.18 -7.93 -13.60
CA ALA A 1098 40.95 -7.01 -12.48
C ALA A 1098 40.19 -5.71 -12.85
N GLN A 1099 40.02 -5.38 -14.14
CA GLN A 1099 39.30 -4.16 -14.56
C GLN A 1099 37.79 -4.36 -14.79
N ALA A 1100 37.25 -5.57 -14.63
CA ALA A 1100 35.83 -5.87 -14.89
C ALA A 1100 34.98 -6.08 -13.62
N ARG A 1101 35.34 -5.49 -12.47
CA ARG A 1101 34.60 -5.62 -11.21
C ARG A 1101 34.18 -4.33 -10.50
N HIS A 1102 34.36 -3.17 -11.12
CA HIS A 1102 33.75 -1.93 -10.60
C HIS A 1102 32.46 -1.59 -11.32
N ARG A 1103 31.37 -2.14 -10.78
CA ARG A 1103 30.02 -1.59 -10.92
C ARG A 1103 29.31 -1.88 -9.58
N PRO A 1104 28.77 -0.89 -8.86
CA PRO A 1104 28.04 -1.15 -7.62
C PRO A 1104 26.87 -2.06 -7.94
N ALA A 1105 26.79 -3.18 -7.21
CA ALA A 1105 25.68 -4.11 -7.34
C ALA A 1105 24.41 -3.42 -6.86
N ALA A 1106 23.52 -3.08 -7.79
CA ALA A 1106 22.11 -2.93 -7.48
C ALA A 1106 21.61 -4.27 -6.88
N PRO A 1107 20.65 -4.26 -5.95
CA PRO A 1107 19.99 -5.49 -5.50
C PRO A 1107 19.27 -6.12 -6.70
N SER A 1108 19.93 -7.08 -7.34
CA SER A 1108 19.43 -7.81 -8.49
C SER A 1108 18.46 -8.88 -8.00
N PHE A 1109 17.16 -8.57 -8.04
CA PHE A 1109 16.12 -9.58 -8.08
C PHE A 1109 16.35 -10.51 -9.28
N GLY A 1110 16.56 -11.80 -9.00
CA GLY A 1110 16.90 -12.78 -10.03
C GLY A 1110 15.75 -13.05 -11.01
N VAL A 1111 15.96 -12.69 -12.28
CA VAL A 1111 15.41 -13.44 -13.42
C VAL A 1111 16.47 -14.48 -13.80
N ILE A 1112 16.18 -15.76 -13.58
CA ILE A 1112 17.01 -16.85 -14.11
C ILE A 1112 16.41 -17.27 -15.45
N ALA A 1113 17.11 -16.94 -16.54
CA ALA A 1113 16.96 -17.63 -17.83
C ALA A 1113 17.97 -18.80 -17.91
N PRO A 1114 17.68 -19.86 -18.68
CA PRO A 1114 18.26 -21.19 -18.50
C PRO A 1114 19.70 -21.30 -18.99
N LYS A 1115 20.49 -22.14 -18.32
CA LYS A 1115 21.82 -22.56 -18.77
C LYS A 1115 21.72 -23.46 -20.01
N SER A 1116 22.40 -23.09 -21.09
CA SER A 1116 22.84 -24.02 -22.14
C SER A 1116 24.37 -24.09 -22.17
N ASN A 1117 24.89 -25.32 -22.27
CA ASN A 1117 26.31 -25.66 -22.31
C ASN A 1117 27.04 -25.13 -23.56
N GLY A 1118 28.28 -24.66 -23.37
CA GLY A 1118 29.42 -25.02 -24.24
C GLY A 1118 29.89 -24.07 -25.34
N ALA A 1119 31.19 -23.73 -25.24
CA ALA A 1119 32.18 -23.35 -26.27
C ALA A 1119 32.49 -21.85 -26.52
N ASP A 1120 33.76 -21.53 -26.23
CA ASP A 1120 34.49 -20.28 -26.40
C ASP A 1120 34.34 -19.62 -27.79
N ARG A 1121 34.20 -18.28 -27.81
CA ARG A 1121 34.79 -17.37 -28.83
C ARG A 1121 34.75 -15.90 -28.37
N ASP A 1122 35.92 -15.27 -28.52
CA ASP A 1122 36.40 -13.90 -28.24
C ASP A 1122 35.40 -12.70 -28.37
N PRO A 1123 35.29 -11.78 -27.39
CA PRO A 1123 34.29 -10.69 -27.37
C PRO A 1123 34.82 -9.27 -27.73
N SER A 1124 35.75 -9.10 -28.67
CA SER A 1124 36.27 -7.76 -29.03
C SER A 1124 35.74 -7.11 -30.34
N ALA A 1125 34.74 -7.69 -31.02
CA ALA A 1125 34.16 -7.09 -32.23
C ALA A 1125 32.78 -6.45 -31.96
N LYS A 1126 32.70 -5.11 -31.94
CA LYS A 1126 31.43 -4.37 -31.97
C LYS A 1126 30.67 -4.73 -33.25
N ARG A 1127 29.56 -5.47 -33.13
CA ARG A 1127 28.58 -5.62 -34.21
C ARG A 1127 27.57 -4.47 -34.14
N GLN A 1128 27.43 -3.75 -35.25
CA GLN A 1128 26.33 -2.80 -35.46
C GLN A 1128 24.97 -3.52 -35.35
N PRO A 1129 23.89 -2.83 -34.93
CA PRO A 1129 22.56 -3.44 -34.91
C PRO A 1129 22.17 -3.84 -36.34
N VAL A 1130 21.89 -5.12 -36.53
CA VAL A 1130 21.30 -5.64 -37.75
C VAL A 1130 19.88 -5.10 -37.82
N LEU A 1131 19.63 -4.19 -38.78
CA LEU A 1131 18.29 -3.85 -39.23
C LEU A 1131 17.53 -5.14 -39.52
N ALA A 1132 16.46 -5.39 -38.78
CA ALA A 1132 15.55 -6.49 -39.05
C ALA A 1132 14.92 -6.28 -40.43
N GLY A 1133 15.47 -6.95 -41.45
CA GLY A 1133 14.88 -6.99 -42.78
C GLY A 1133 13.50 -7.66 -42.76
N GLU A 1134 12.65 -7.29 -43.72
CA GLU A 1134 11.30 -7.79 -43.89
C GLU A 1134 11.23 -9.32 -43.80
N ARG A 1135 10.32 -9.82 -42.94
CA ARG A 1135 10.04 -11.26 -42.83
C ARG A 1135 9.44 -11.78 -44.14
N VAL A 1136 10.14 -12.70 -44.80
CA VAL A 1136 9.69 -13.33 -46.04
C VAL A 1136 8.42 -14.14 -45.80
N GLY A 1137 7.32 -13.75 -46.44
CA GLY A 1137 6.02 -14.41 -46.30
C GLY A 1137 6.04 -15.88 -46.73
N ARG A 1138 5.24 -16.72 -46.07
CA ARG A 1138 5.18 -18.19 -46.30
C ARG A 1138 5.00 -18.62 -47.77
N ASN A 1139 4.33 -17.80 -48.59
CA ASN A 1139 4.08 -18.08 -50.01
C ASN A 1139 5.07 -17.41 -50.97
N SER A 1140 6.00 -16.59 -50.47
CA SER A 1140 7.02 -15.93 -51.28
C SER A 1140 8.09 -16.93 -51.76
N PRO A 1141 8.80 -16.64 -52.86
CA PRO A 1141 9.92 -17.46 -53.32
C PRO A 1141 10.97 -17.60 -52.20
N CYS A 1142 11.48 -18.82 -52.00
CA CYS A 1142 12.43 -19.05 -50.94
C CYS A 1142 13.77 -18.35 -51.25
N PRO A 1143 14.35 -17.59 -50.31
CA PRO A 1143 15.57 -16.82 -50.53
C PRO A 1143 16.80 -17.66 -50.93
N CYS A 1144 16.76 -18.97 -50.73
CA CYS A 1144 17.84 -19.88 -51.10
C CYS A 1144 17.96 -20.14 -52.62
N GLY A 1145 17.11 -19.53 -53.46
CA GLY A 1145 17.16 -19.68 -54.91
C GLY A 1145 16.64 -21.02 -55.44
N SER A 1146 16.03 -21.85 -54.58
CA SER A 1146 15.53 -23.19 -54.95
C SER A 1146 14.33 -23.21 -55.91
N GLY A 1147 13.79 -22.05 -56.29
CA GLY A 1147 12.58 -21.92 -57.11
C GLY A 1147 11.28 -22.33 -56.40
N LYS A 1148 11.34 -22.83 -55.16
CA LYS A 1148 10.18 -23.26 -54.36
C LYS A 1148 9.69 -22.14 -53.44
N LYS A 1149 8.40 -22.15 -53.08
CA LYS A 1149 7.84 -21.23 -52.06
C LYS A 1149 8.43 -21.54 -50.68
N TYR A 1150 8.62 -20.50 -49.86
CA TYR A 1150 9.29 -20.60 -48.54
C TYR A 1150 8.74 -21.74 -47.67
N LYS A 1151 7.40 -21.88 -47.56
CA LYS A 1151 6.75 -22.95 -46.79
C LYS A 1151 7.05 -24.39 -47.24
N PHE A 1152 7.53 -24.59 -48.46
CA PHE A 1152 7.88 -25.90 -49.00
C PHE A 1152 9.40 -26.12 -49.06
N CYS A 1153 10.18 -25.19 -48.50
CA CYS A 1153 11.62 -25.25 -48.41
C CYS A 1153 12.07 -24.92 -46.97
N HIS A 1154 12.54 -23.71 -46.69
CA HIS A 1154 13.05 -23.34 -45.36
C HIS A 1154 11.97 -23.05 -44.31
N GLY A 1155 10.70 -22.92 -44.70
CA GLY A 1155 9.56 -22.74 -43.79
C GLY A 1155 8.73 -24.01 -43.60
N ARG A 1156 9.36 -25.19 -43.70
CA ARG A 1156 8.70 -26.50 -43.66
C ARG A 1156 8.63 -27.13 -42.26
N GLU A 1157 9.08 -26.39 -41.24
CA GLU A 1157 8.89 -26.72 -39.81
C GLU A 1157 7.52 -26.27 -39.30
#